data_AF-A0A1V6QEP0-F1
#
_entry.id   AF-A0A1V6QEP0-F1
#
_cell.length_a   1.000
_cell.length_b   1.000
_cell.length_c   1.000
_cell.angle_alpha   90.00
_cell.angle_beta   90.00
_cell.angle_gamma   90.00
#
_symmetry.space_group_name_H-M   'P 1'
#
loop_
_entity.id
_entity.type
_entity.pdbx_description
1 polymer ?
#
loop_
_entity_poly.entity_id
_entity_poly.type
_entity_poly.pdbx_seq_one_letter_code
_entity_poly.pdbx_strand_id
1 'polypeptide(L)'
;MTSRRPIYYNPAALNERITSPRIEGLQAFHQSFPDYAPTPLVQLPQLAAELGVRNVLVKDESNRFGLPSFKVLGASWGCFRAIAAKLGLPATVSLKDLSIQAKAESIVLTTATMGNHGRAVAFMARLLGIEARIFVPECMDQGTRDLISGEGARIIVVTGNYDKAVQSALDESRLKEGVLLIQDTAFEGYEDVPAWIVEGYSTMLNEVHDGLAELDLIGNVMISPAGVGSLAHAVAKHCKSQSLPLSMVAVEPDTAACLSSSLAAGKMVTTQSSETIMDGMDCGTVSSTAWPDLQRLVDACVSVSSYEAHCAVQYLTSNSVAAGPCGGASLAALRHLAKEESAILNKDSVVVLLSTEGARQYSIPRDVSVEDAVGLTQTLTQINSSNPTLSLTDGVGETEIANWLASWFAHRDIEYHWIEKVTGRPSIVGVLRGSEDGKSLMFNGHTDTVSLSSYEADPLSGSIQIRDGKEAVLGRGSLDMKGGLAAALAALAATKATGRVPRGDIIIAAVSDEEDASQGTQEVIEAGWRADAAVLPEPTQAGIITTHKGFIWVEVDILGVAEHGSDPSEGEDAILYAGSFLQALEKYQSQLRIDEALGQASLHCGLIRGGEEPSSYPDKCTITVEFRTVPAQTEESILNDMGKLLKSIAEQNARVRYAQPRITMSRPTQKIPVDHPFVRQSLATASSVLKSEPVVKCGPFWTDAALLGAVGIPSIVWGPAGDGLHAKEEWVEVESLRQFEKVFTQLVQDFCY
;
A
#
# COMPACT_ATOMS: atom_id res chain seq x y z
N MET A 1 -5.33 -24.51 -7.80
CA MET A 1 -4.31 -23.47 -8.02
C MET A 1 -4.70 -22.28 -7.14
N THR A 2 -3.74 -21.64 -6.49
CA THR A 2 -3.94 -20.51 -5.57
C THR A 2 -3.73 -19.18 -6.31
N SER A 3 -4.37 -18.09 -5.89
CA SER A 3 -4.08 -16.75 -6.44
C SER A 3 -2.81 -16.12 -5.86
N ARG A 4 -2.27 -16.71 -4.77
CA ARG A 4 -1.09 -16.23 -4.04
C ARG A 4 0.17 -16.24 -4.92
N ARG A 5 1.11 -15.34 -4.62
CA ARG A 5 2.48 -15.36 -5.15
C ARG A 5 3.10 -16.76 -4.95
N PRO A 6 3.57 -17.41 -6.03
CA PRO A 6 4.15 -18.75 -5.93
C PRO A 6 5.51 -18.73 -5.24
N ILE A 7 5.87 -19.83 -4.58
CA ILE A 7 7.23 -20.05 -4.08
C ILE A 7 8.17 -20.24 -5.28
N TYR A 8 9.27 -19.49 -5.32
CA TYR A 8 10.34 -19.75 -6.27
C TYR A 8 11.16 -20.94 -5.80
N TYR A 9 11.37 -21.94 -6.66
CA TYR A 9 12.24 -23.09 -6.40
C TYR A 9 13.41 -23.13 -7.38
N ASN A 10 14.61 -23.37 -6.86
CA ASN A 10 15.84 -23.50 -7.64
C ASN A 10 16.39 -24.93 -7.54
N PRO A 11 15.99 -25.84 -8.43
CA PRO A 11 16.48 -27.21 -8.40
C PRO A 11 17.99 -27.32 -8.65
N ALA A 12 18.61 -26.32 -9.30
CA ALA A 12 20.06 -26.32 -9.53
C ALA A 12 20.85 -26.11 -8.22
N ALA A 13 20.32 -25.32 -7.28
CA ALA A 13 20.98 -25.02 -6.01
C ALA A 13 21.11 -26.24 -5.07
N LEU A 14 20.21 -27.23 -5.17
CA LEU A 14 20.17 -28.39 -4.26
C LEU A 14 21.51 -29.15 -4.19
N ASN A 15 22.20 -29.26 -5.32
CA ASN A 15 23.45 -29.99 -5.44
C ASN A 15 24.69 -29.08 -5.47
N GLU A 16 24.50 -27.77 -5.42
CA GLU A 16 25.61 -26.82 -5.42
C GLU A 16 26.48 -26.97 -4.17
N ARG A 17 27.77 -26.75 -4.38
CA ARG A 17 28.81 -26.80 -3.35
C ARG A 17 29.73 -25.63 -3.56
N ILE A 18 30.13 -25.00 -2.47
CA ILE A 18 31.18 -23.98 -2.53
C ILE A 18 32.24 -24.26 -1.49
N THR A 19 33.47 -23.86 -1.79
CA THR A 19 34.51 -23.73 -0.78
C THR A 19 34.41 -22.34 -0.16
N SER A 20 34.02 -22.27 1.11
CA SER A 20 34.09 -21.04 1.89
C SER A 20 35.15 -21.22 2.98
N PRO A 21 36.31 -20.55 2.90
CA PRO A 21 37.35 -20.69 3.92
C PRO A 21 36.85 -20.18 5.27
N ARG A 22 37.31 -20.81 6.35
CA ARG A 22 37.05 -20.29 7.70
C ARG A 22 37.75 -18.94 7.84
N ILE A 23 37.02 -17.96 8.33
CA ILE A 23 37.54 -16.60 8.51
C ILE A 23 38.42 -16.58 9.76
N GLU A 24 39.72 -16.40 9.53
CA GLU A 24 40.71 -16.39 10.61
C GLU A 24 40.42 -15.25 11.60
N GLY A 25 40.48 -15.56 12.89
CA GLY A 25 40.30 -14.57 13.96
C GLY A 25 38.86 -14.12 14.25
N LEU A 26 37.89 -14.33 13.34
CA LEU A 26 36.51 -13.82 13.51
C LEU A 26 35.83 -14.31 14.80
N GLN A 27 35.88 -15.62 15.09
CA GLN A 27 35.25 -16.15 16.29
C GLN A 27 35.91 -15.58 17.56
N ALA A 28 37.25 -15.53 17.57
CA ALA A 28 38.01 -14.98 18.68
C ALA A 28 37.75 -13.48 18.88
N PHE A 29 37.54 -12.74 17.78
CA PHE A 29 37.15 -11.34 17.81
C PHE A 29 35.82 -11.13 18.54
N HIS A 30 34.74 -11.80 18.13
CA HIS A 30 33.45 -11.65 18.83
C HIS A 30 33.50 -12.18 20.26
N GLN A 31 34.21 -13.28 20.52
CA GLN A 31 34.41 -13.82 21.87
C GLN A 31 35.19 -12.88 22.80
N SER A 32 35.92 -11.91 22.26
CA SER A 32 36.65 -10.92 23.05
C SER A 32 35.77 -9.76 23.54
N PHE A 33 34.51 -9.67 23.09
CA PHE A 33 33.59 -8.63 23.55
C PHE A 33 33.16 -8.91 25.00
N PRO A 34 32.93 -7.86 25.81
CA PRO A 34 32.31 -8.03 27.13
C PRO A 34 31.00 -8.80 27.03
N ASP A 35 30.79 -9.73 27.96
CA ASP A 35 29.55 -10.50 28.08
C ASP A 35 29.16 -11.30 26.82
N TYR A 36 30.14 -11.69 25.99
CA TYR A 36 29.88 -12.61 24.88
C TYR A 36 29.27 -13.91 25.42
N ALA A 37 28.13 -14.27 24.84
CA ALA A 37 27.55 -15.60 24.90
C ALA A 37 26.95 -15.93 23.52
N PRO A 38 27.02 -17.20 23.07
CA PRO A 38 26.21 -17.64 21.95
C PRO A 38 24.73 -17.36 22.23
N THR A 39 24.01 -16.81 21.25
CA THR A 39 22.56 -16.62 21.43
C THR A 39 21.83 -17.97 21.47
N PRO A 40 20.68 -18.05 22.14
CA PRO A 40 19.92 -19.30 22.25
C PRO A 40 19.55 -19.91 20.90
N LEU A 41 19.61 -21.24 20.83
CA LEU A 41 19.01 -22.05 19.77
C LEU A 41 17.80 -22.77 20.36
N VAL A 42 16.61 -22.17 20.23
CA VAL A 42 15.38 -22.57 20.92
C VAL A 42 14.66 -23.66 20.12
N GLN A 43 14.33 -24.79 20.74
CA GLN A 43 13.57 -25.85 20.09
C GLN A 43 12.05 -25.60 20.16
N LEU A 44 11.34 -25.84 19.05
CA LEU A 44 9.89 -25.73 18.94
C LEU A 44 9.26 -27.10 18.62
N PRO A 45 9.19 -28.03 19.61
CA PRO A 45 8.74 -29.41 19.35
C PRO A 45 7.27 -29.51 18.94
N GLN A 46 6.41 -28.63 19.45
CA GLN A 46 4.99 -28.60 19.07
C GLN A 46 4.81 -28.21 17.60
N LEU A 47 5.56 -27.21 17.13
CA LEU A 47 5.57 -26.82 15.73
C LEU A 47 6.14 -27.92 14.83
N ALA A 48 7.22 -28.59 15.27
CA ALA A 48 7.79 -29.70 14.50
C ALA A 48 6.76 -30.83 14.30
N ALA A 49 5.99 -31.16 15.35
CA ALA A 49 4.91 -32.13 15.27
C ALA A 49 3.74 -31.65 14.40
N GLU A 50 3.35 -30.36 14.49
CA GLU A 50 2.34 -29.73 13.65
C GLU A 50 2.68 -29.86 12.16
N LEU A 51 3.94 -29.61 11.80
CA LEU A 51 4.41 -29.59 10.41
C LEU A 51 4.90 -30.95 9.91
N GLY A 52 4.94 -31.97 10.78
CA GLY A 52 5.41 -33.31 10.42
C GLY A 52 6.89 -33.38 10.06
N VAL A 53 7.73 -32.53 10.67
CA VAL A 53 9.20 -32.53 10.50
C VAL A 53 9.89 -33.00 11.79
N ARG A 54 11.18 -33.34 11.72
CA ARG A 54 11.92 -33.90 12.87
C ARG A 54 12.13 -32.87 13.97
N ASN A 55 12.64 -31.68 13.61
CA ASN A 55 12.89 -30.59 14.55
C ASN A 55 12.70 -29.24 13.86
N VAL A 56 12.19 -28.27 14.62
CA VAL A 56 12.24 -26.85 14.26
C VAL A 56 12.97 -26.13 15.39
N LEU A 57 14.01 -25.38 15.03
CA LEU A 57 14.84 -24.61 15.95
C LEU A 57 14.86 -23.15 15.53
N VAL A 58 14.87 -22.23 16.49
CA VAL A 58 14.97 -20.79 16.25
C VAL A 58 16.29 -20.29 16.81
N LYS A 59 17.13 -19.71 15.96
CA LYS A 59 18.30 -18.94 16.39
C LYS A 59 17.84 -17.55 16.79
N ASP A 60 17.82 -17.27 18.09
CA ASP A 60 17.21 -16.07 18.66
C ASP A 60 18.21 -14.91 18.80
N GLU A 61 18.26 -14.03 17.80
CA GLU A 61 19.10 -12.83 17.83
C GLU A 61 18.39 -11.60 18.45
N SER A 62 17.30 -11.82 19.19
CA SER A 62 16.59 -10.74 19.91
C SER A 62 17.44 -10.06 20.97
N ASN A 63 18.54 -10.69 21.41
CA ASN A 63 19.53 -10.11 22.29
C ASN A 63 20.94 -10.56 21.92
N ARG A 64 21.63 -9.76 21.11
CA ARG A 64 23.03 -9.96 20.76
C ARG A 64 23.87 -8.85 21.37
N PHE A 65 24.69 -9.17 22.37
CA PHE A 65 25.49 -8.18 23.14
C PHE A 65 24.66 -7.07 23.80
N GLY A 66 23.41 -7.35 24.20
CA GLY A 66 22.49 -6.34 24.73
C GLY A 66 21.79 -5.49 23.65
N LEU A 67 22.02 -5.79 22.37
CA LEU A 67 21.36 -5.13 21.24
C LEU A 67 20.24 -6.01 20.68
N PRO A 68 19.15 -5.41 20.15
CA PRO A 68 17.95 -6.14 19.75
C PRO A 68 18.04 -6.79 18.37
N SER A 69 19.24 -7.11 17.86
CA SER A 69 19.40 -7.75 16.54
C SER A 69 20.80 -8.31 16.29
N PHE A 70 20.89 -9.19 15.29
CA PHE A 70 22.14 -9.79 14.80
C PHE A 70 23.12 -8.79 14.17
N LYS A 71 22.68 -7.59 13.77
CA LYS A 71 23.44 -6.68 12.88
C LYS A 71 24.81 -6.30 13.44
N VAL A 72 24.96 -6.31 14.77
CA VAL A 72 26.23 -6.05 15.45
C VAL A 72 27.34 -7.02 15.09
N LEU A 73 27.05 -8.27 14.74
CA LEU A 73 28.07 -9.23 14.29
C LEU A 73 28.76 -8.72 13.00
N GLY A 74 27.97 -8.35 12.00
CA GLY A 74 28.51 -7.84 10.74
C GLY A 74 29.11 -6.46 10.89
N ALA A 75 28.37 -5.51 11.47
CA ALA A 75 28.81 -4.12 11.59
C ALA A 75 30.10 -4.01 12.42
N SER A 76 30.23 -4.74 13.53
CA SER A 76 31.42 -4.66 14.36
C SER A 76 32.66 -5.27 13.69
N TRP A 77 32.51 -6.38 12.96
CA TRP A 77 33.61 -6.95 12.16
C TRP A 77 33.99 -6.04 10.99
N GLY A 78 33.01 -5.44 10.31
CA GLY A 78 33.23 -4.43 9.26
C GLY A 78 34.02 -3.23 9.77
N CYS A 79 33.62 -2.66 10.92
CA CYS A 79 34.36 -1.61 11.61
C CYS A 79 35.81 -2.04 11.93
N PHE A 80 35.98 -3.21 12.55
CA PHE A 80 37.28 -3.73 12.94
C PHE A 80 38.22 -3.85 11.74
N ARG A 81 37.76 -4.47 10.64
CA ARG A 81 38.55 -4.67 9.42
C ARG A 81 38.85 -3.36 8.70
N ALA A 82 37.88 -2.44 8.64
CA ALA A 82 38.08 -1.12 8.03
C ALA A 82 39.15 -0.31 8.77
N ILE A 83 39.11 -0.28 10.11
CA ILE A 83 40.11 0.40 10.92
C ILE A 83 41.47 -0.29 10.76
N ALA A 84 41.53 -1.62 10.87
CA ALA A 84 42.78 -2.34 10.73
C ALA A 84 43.43 -2.11 9.35
N ALA A 85 42.64 -2.15 8.27
CA ALA A 85 43.10 -1.87 6.92
C ALA A 85 43.60 -0.43 6.78
N LYS A 86 42.86 0.57 7.29
CA LYS A 86 43.26 1.98 7.25
C LYS A 86 44.58 2.24 7.98
N LEU A 87 44.82 1.52 9.09
CA LEU A 87 45.99 1.69 9.95
C LEU A 87 47.14 0.73 9.60
N GLY A 88 47.00 -0.13 8.58
CA GLY A 88 48.02 -1.12 8.22
C GLY A 88 48.27 -2.19 9.28
N LEU A 89 47.26 -2.50 10.11
CA LEU A 89 47.33 -3.49 11.18
C LEU A 89 46.93 -4.88 10.67
N PRO A 90 47.44 -5.98 11.27
CA PRO A 90 47.03 -7.33 10.89
C PRO A 90 45.55 -7.58 11.21
N ALA A 91 44.90 -8.44 10.43
CA ALA A 91 43.48 -8.82 10.61
C ALA A 91 43.21 -9.59 11.93
N THR A 92 44.25 -9.92 12.70
CA THR A 92 44.18 -10.59 13.99
C THR A 92 44.60 -9.68 15.15
N VAL A 93 44.70 -8.36 14.93
CA VAL A 93 45.06 -7.39 15.98
C VAL A 93 44.08 -7.44 17.14
N SER A 94 44.57 -7.26 18.37
CA SER A 94 43.69 -7.24 19.55
C SER A 94 42.79 -6.00 19.55
N LEU A 95 41.57 -6.09 20.09
CA LEU A 95 40.68 -4.94 20.26
C LEU A 95 41.32 -3.80 21.04
N LYS A 96 42.13 -4.13 22.04
CA LYS A 96 42.83 -3.16 22.87
C LYS A 96 43.83 -2.36 22.03
N ASP A 97 44.64 -3.04 21.22
CA ASP A 97 45.65 -2.38 20.39
C ASP A 97 44.98 -1.59 19.25
N LEU A 98 43.92 -2.14 18.64
CA LEU A 98 43.11 -1.42 17.66
C LEU A 98 42.54 -0.13 18.26
N SER A 99 41.97 -0.19 19.46
CA SER A 99 41.42 0.98 20.16
C SER A 99 42.48 2.05 20.41
N ILE A 100 43.68 1.66 20.85
CA ILE A 100 44.79 2.60 21.11
C ILE A 100 45.18 3.31 19.81
N GLN A 101 45.37 2.56 18.72
CA GLN A 101 45.80 3.12 17.43
C GLN A 101 44.70 3.97 16.78
N ALA A 102 43.44 3.51 16.81
CA ALA A 102 42.30 4.27 16.28
C ALA A 102 42.13 5.62 16.98
N LYS A 103 42.34 5.68 18.31
CA LYS A 103 42.34 6.93 19.07
C LYS A 103 43.52 7.83 18.72
N ALA A 104 44.71 7.25 18.58
CA ALA A 104 45.92 8.02 18.22
C ALA A 104 45.75 8.73 16.87
N GLU A 105 45.15 8.05 15.90
CA GLU A 105 44.87 8.57 14.55
C GLU A 105 43.52 9.30 14.44
N SER A 106 42.83 9.54 15.57
CA SER A 106 41.54 10.25 15.62
C SER A 106 40.48 9.71 14.65
N ILE A 107 40.39 8.38 14.53
CA ILE A 107 39.43 7.72 13.65
C ILE A 107 38.00 8.00 14.11
N VAL A 108 37.11 8.27 13.15
CA VAL A 108 35.67 8.45 13.36
C VAL A 108 34.92 7.50 12.45
N LEU A 109 33.90 6.82 12.98
CA LEU A 109 33.02 5.95 12.18
C LEU A 109 31.79 6.73 11.71
N THR A 110 31.41 6.54 10.45
CA THR A 110 30.19 7.14 9.88
C THR A 110 29.37 6.12 9.12
N THR A 111 28.05 6.24 9.15
CA THR A 111 27.12 5.43 8.35
C THR A 111 25.77 6.12 8.25
N ALA A 112 24.97 5.77 7.23
CA ALA A 112 23.54 6.01 7.25
C ALA A 112 22.78 4.77 7.75
N THR A 113 21.62 4.98 8.38
CA THR A 113 20.80 3.88 8.89
C THR A 113 19.32 4.25 8.98
N MET A 114 18.45 3.23 8.92
CA MET A 114 17.05 3.30 9.37
C MET A 114 16.79 2.57 10.70
N GLY A 115 17.84 2.07 11.36
CA GLY A 115 17.69 1.40 12.65
C GLY A 115 18.95 0.67 13.11
N ASN A 116 18.87 -0.67 13.17
CA ASN A 116 19.82 -1.55 13.84
C ASN A 116 21.29 -1.44 13.37
N HIS A 117 21.55 -1.12 12.09
CA HIS A 117 22.92 -1.03 11.56
C HIS A 117 23.71 0.10 12.21
N GLY A 118 23.18 1.33 12.17
CA GLY A 118 23.85 2.47 12.80
C GLY A 118 23.95 2.36 14.32
N ARG A 119 23.00 1.69 14.99
CA ARG A 119 23.13 1.38 16.41
C ARG A 119 24.30 0.43 16.69
N ALA A 120 24.50 -0.57 15.83
CA ALA A 120 25.63 -1.49 15.93
C ALA A 120 26.99 -0.82 15.64
N VAL A 121 27.05 0.10 14.67
CA VAL A 121 28.25 0.92 14.42
C VAL A 121 28.54 1.82 15.62
N ALA A 122 27.51 2.44 16.21
CA ALA A 122 27.64 3.25 17.41
C ALA A 122 28.15 2.43 18.62
N PHE A 123 27.61 1.22 18.82
CA PHE A 123 28.08 0.27 19.83
C PHE A 123 29.58 -0.03 19.67
N MET A 124 30.03 -0.30 18.44
CA MET A 124 31.45 -0.59 18.19
C MET A 124 32.33 0.63 18.43
N ALA A 125 31.89 1.83 18.04
CA ALA A 125 32.62 3.07 18.32
C ALA A 125 32.76 3.30 19.83
N ARG A 126 31.69 3.09 20.60
CA ARG A 126 31.71 3.15 22.07
C ARG A 126 32.69 2.14 22.68
N LEU A 127 32.69 0.90 22.20
CA LEU A 127 33.59 -0.15 22.67
C LEU A 127 35.07 0.22 22.42
N LEU A 128 35.36 0.82 21.27
CA LEU A 128 36.69 1.30 20.93
C LEU A 128 37.04 2.65 21.57
N GLY A 129 36.05 3.37 22.13
CA GLY A 129 36.19 4.72 22.68
C GLY A 129 36.54 5.77 21.62
N ILE A 130 35.96 5.65 20.43
CA ILE A 130 36.09 6.61 19.31
C ILE A 130 34.72 7.23 18.98
N GLU A 131 34.69 8.28 18.14
CA GLU A 131 33.45 8.95 17.75
C GLU A 131 32.69 8.15 16.67
N ALA A 132 31.36 8.09 16.78
CA ALA A 132 30.46 7.69 15.70
C ALA A 132 29.53 8.84 15.30
N ARG A 133 29.40 9.07 13.99
CA ARG A 133 28.46 10.03 13.38
C ARG A 133 27.46 9.27 12.53
N ILE A 134 26.20 9.29 12.91
CA ILE A 134 25.16 8.46 12.27
C ILE A 134 24.18 9.36 11.55
N PHE A 135 24.12 9.21 10.22
CA PHE A 135 23.20 9.95 9.37
C PHE A 135 21.85 9.24 9.33
N VAL A 136 20.79 9.98 9.62
CA VAL A 136 19.42 9.47 9.62
C VAL A 136 18.53 10.42 8.82
N PRO A 137 17.56 9.93 8.04
CA PRO A 137 16.62 10.81 7.36
C PRO A 137 15.65 11.45 8.36
N GLU A 138 15.10 12.59 7.97
CA GLU A 138 14.15 13.37 8.78
C GLU A 138 12.87 12.61 9.14
N CYS A 139 12.48 11.61 8.35
CA CYS A 139 11.30 10.77 8.60
C CYS A 139 11.50 9.70 9.69
N MET A 140 12.73 9.40 10.11
CA MET A 140 12.97 8.40 11.17
C MET A 140 12.34 8.87 12.48
N ASP A 141 11.62 7.99 13.19
CA ASP A 141 11.00 8.33 14.47
C ASP A 141 12.03 8.67 15.57
N GLN A 142 11.61 9.46 16.56
CA GLN A 142 12.49 9.92 17.63
C GLN A 142 13.00 8.77 18.53
N GLY A 143 12.18 7.74 18.76
CA GLY A 143 12.57 6.60 19.60
C GLY A 143 13.75 5.83 19.01
N THR A 144 13.74 5.59 17.70
CA THR A 144 14.87 4.95 17.00
C THR A 144 16.14 5.80 17.06
N ARG A 145 16.02 7.13 16.91
CA ARG A 145 17.16 8.06 17.07
C ARG A 145 17.73 8.00 18.48
N ASP A 146 16.86 7.97 19.49
CA ASP A 146 17.24 7.91 20.89
C ASP A 146 18.03 6.63 21.20
N LEU A 147 17.59 5.48 20.66
CA LEU A 147 18.30 4.20 20.79
C LEU A 147 19.72 4.22 20.21
N ILE A 148 19.93 4.89 19.08
CA ILE A 148 21.27 5.04 18.47
C ILE A 148 22.11 6.02 19.29
N SER A 149 21.54 7.17 19.67
CA SER A 149 22.23 8.19 20.47
C SER A 149 22.62 7.69 21.87
N GLY A 150 21.84 6.78 22.45
CA GLY A 150 22.11 6.14 23.74
C GLY A 150 23.37 5.28 23.75
N GLU A 151 23.87 4.86 22.57
CA GLU A 151 25.18 4.23 22.42
C GLU A 151 26.34 5.26 22.39
N GLY A 152 26.06 6.56 22.54
CA GLY A 152 27.04 7.64 22.52
C GLY A 152 27.36 8.20 21.13
N ALA A 153 26.57 7.84 20.12
CA ALA A 153 26.73 8.37 18.76
C ALA A 153 26.14 9.77 18.59
N ARG A 154 26.77 10.56 17.72
CA ARG A 154 26.23 11.83 17.24
C ARG A 154 25.27 11.57 16.09
N ILE A 155 23.99 11.88 16.29
CA ILE A 155 22.97 11.82 15.23
C ILE A 155 23.05 13.07 14.35
N ILE A 156 23.03 12.87 13.03
CA ILE A 156 22.97 13.92 12.02
C ILE A 156 21.71 13.68 11.20
N VAL A 157 20.71 14.54 11.41
CA VAL A 157 19.45 14.47 10.66
C VAL A 157 19.64 15.10 9.29
N VAL A 158 19.32 14.35 8.24
CA VAL A 158 19.41 14.77 6.84
C VAL A 158 18.02 15.08 6.32
N THR A 159 17.84 16.28 5.78
CA THR A 159 16.60 16.66 5.07
C THR A 159 16.49 15.85 3.77
N GLY A 160 15.58 14.87 3.77
CA GLY A 160 15.30 13.99 2.65
C GLY A 160 15.19 12.52 3.04
N ASN A 161 15.27 11.64 2.03
CA ASN A 161 15.10 10.20 2.19
C ASN A 161 16.41 9.48 2.61
N TYR A 162 16.31 8.17 2.81
CA TYR A 162 17.43 7.32 3.20
C TYR A 162 18.64 7.43 2.24
N ASP A 163 18.40 7.46 0.93
CA ASP A 163 19.49 7.58 -0.05
C ASP A 163 20.29 8.88 0.10
N LYS A 164 19.61 9.99 0.40
CA LYS A 164 20.30 11.25 0.74
C LYS A 164 21.12 11.13 2.02
N ALA A 165 20.65 10.37 3.01
CA ALA A 165 21.42 10.11 4.23
C ALA A 165 22.68 9.28 3.91
N VAL A 166 22.58 8.24 3.07
CA VAL A 166 23.71 7.43 2.58
C VAL A 166 24.72 8.32 1.85
N GLN A 167 24.24 9.14 0.91
CA GLN A 167 25.11 10.06 0.16
C GLN A 167 25.81 11.05 1.09
N SER A 168 25.11 11.60 2.08
CA SER A 168 25.68 12.54 3.05
C SER A 168 26.76 11.90 3.92
N ALA A 169 26.57 10.64 4.35
CA ALA A 169 27.58 9.88 5.09
C ALA A 169 28.82 9.58 4.22
N LEU A 170 28.61 9.21 2.96
CA LEU A 170 29.68 9.00 1.98
C LEU A 170 30.47 10.28 1.74
N ASP A 171 29.79 11.41 1.52
CA ASP A 171 30.42 12.71 1.32
C ASP A 171 31.25 13.12 2.53
N GLU A 172 30.75 12.90 3.76
CA GLU A 172 31.54 13.17 4.96
C GLU A 172 32.82 12.34 5.01
N SER A 173 32.75 11.05 4.69
CA SER A 173 33.92 10.16 4.67
C SER A 173 34.98 10.56 3.64
N ARG A 174 34.57 11.19 2.53
CA ARG A 174 35.48 11.68 1.48
C ARG A 174 36.12 13.02 1.83
N LEU A 175 35.40 13.89 2.54
CA LEU A 175 35.84 15.25 2.83
C LEU A 175 36.77 15.36 4.05
N LYS A 176 36.74 14.38 4.97
CA LYS A 176 37.47 14.44 6.23
C LYS A 176 38.40 13.25 6.38
N GLU A 177 39.70 13.54 6.49
CA GLU A 177 40.69 12.52 6.80
C GLU A 177 40.41 11.89 8.17
N GLY A 178 40.50 10.56 8.26
CA GLY A 178 40.20 9.78 9.47
C GLY A 178 38.73 9.38 9.65
N VAL A 179 37.81 9.85 8.80
CA VAL A 179 36.40 9.40 8.83
C VAL A 179 36.23 8.17 7.93
N LEU A 180 35.78 7.05 8.50
CA LEU A 180 35.54 5.80 7.80
C LEU A 180 34.04 5.54 7.65
N LEU A 181 33.58 5.43 6.40
CA LEU A 181 32.24 4.97 6.11
C LEU A 181 32.14 3.47 6.43
N ILE A 182 31.09 3.08 7.15
CA ILE A 182 30.73 1.69 7.46
C ILE A 182 29.28 1.43 7.02
N GLN A 183 29.04 1.27 5.73
CA GLN A 183 27.70 1.02 5.19
C GLN A 183 27.50 -0.48 4.91
N ASP A 184 26.32 -1.02 5.22
CA ASP A 184 25.94 -2.43 4.99
C ASP A 184 25.43 -2.72 3.56
N THR A 185 25.63 -1.79 2.63
CA THR A 185 25.24 -1.87 1.22
C THR A 185 26.45 -1.57 0.33
N ALA A 186 26.64 -2.35 -0.73
CA ALA A 186 27.72 -2.19 -1.67
C ALA A 186 27.34 -1.27 -2.84
N PHE A 187 28.31 -0.48 -3.31
CA PHE A 187 28.24 0.32 -4.52
C PHE A 187 29.64 0.39 -5.15
N GLU A 188 29.73 0.89 -6.38
CA GLU A 188 30.97 0.91 -7.15
C GLU A 188 32.10 1.62 -6.38
N GLY A 189 33.18 0.88 -6.12
CA GLY A 189 34.34 1.35 -5.37
C GLY A 189 34.19 1.28 -3.85
N TYR A 190 33.13 0.63 -3.34
CA TYR A 190 32.89 0.38 -1.92
C TYR A 190 32.33 -1.04 -1.69
N GLU A 191 33.19 -2.05 -1.86
CA GLU A 191 32.81 -3.46 -1.75
C GLU A 191 33.42 -4.16 -0.52
N ASP A 192 34.58 -3.70 -0.05
CA ASP A 192 35.33 -4.35 1.03
C ASP A 192 34.58 -4.37 2.36
N VAL A 193 34.05 -3.21 2.80
CA VAL A 193 33.33 -3.12 4.08
C VAL A 193 32.03 -3.92 4.07
N PRO A 194 31.16 -3.83 3.04
CA PRO A 194 30.01 -4.72 2.93
C PRO A 194 30.40 -6.20 2.93
N ALA A 195 31.49 -6.59 2.24
CA ALA A 195 31.98 -7.97 2.28
C ALA A 195 32.40 -8.39 3.69
N TRP A 196 33.11 -7.55 4.44
CA TRP A 196 33.42 -7.81 5.85
C TRP A 196 32.16 -7.85 6.72
N ILE A 197 31.14 -7.04 6.46
CA ILE A 197 29.87 -7.15 7.20
C ILE A 197 29.23 -8.53 7.00
N VAL A 198 29.20 -9.03 5.76
CA VAL A 198 28.72 -10.39 5.44
C VAL A 198 29.57 -11.46 6.13
N GLU A 199 30.90 -11.29 6.15
CA GLU A 199 31.81 -12.17 6.88
C GLU A 199 31.43 -12.28 8.37
N GLY A 200 31.15 -11.15 9.02
CA GLY A 200 30.85 -11.10 10.45
C GLY A 200 29.63 -11.91 10.86
N TYR A 201 28.61 -11.99 10.00
CA TYR A 201 27.42 -12.82 10.24
C TYR A 201 27.73 -14.31 10.36
N SER A 202 28.89 -14.78 9.88
CA SER A 202 29.31 -16.18 10.00
C SER A 202 29.43 -16.65 11.46
N THR A 203 29.63 -15.75 12.43
CA THR A 203 29.66 -16.14 13.85
C THR A 203 28.34 -16.75 14.30
N MET A 204 27.21 -16.14 13.95
CA MET A 204 25.89 -16.70 14.27
C MET A 204 25.71 -18.09 13.65
N LEU A 205 26.17 -18.26 12.41
CA LEU A 205 26.03 -19.52 11.67
C LEU A 205 26.92 -20.63 12.25
N ASN A 206 28.14 -20.28 12.70
CA ASN A 206 28.99 -21.19 13.45
C ASN A 206 28.34 -21.58 14.79
N GLU A 207 27.76 -20.63 15.52
CA GLU A 207 27.04 -20.93 16.76
C GLU A 207 25.81 -21.83 16.53
N VAL A 208 25.12 -21.71 15.39
CA VAL A 208 24.05 -22.65 15.00
C VAL A 208 24.63 -24.04 14.79
N HIS A 209 25.75 -24.16 14.08
CA HIS A 209 26.40 -25.45 13.86
C HIS A 209 26.82 -26.11 15.19
N ASP A 210 27.46 -25.35 16.08
CA ASP A 210 27.88 -25.82 17.40
C ASP A 210 26.66 -26.24 18.25
N GLY A 211 25.59 -25.42 18.27
CA GLY A 211 24.36 -25.73 19.01
C GLY A 211 23.60 -26.95 18.46
N LEU A 212 23.62 -27.19 17.15
CA LEU A 212 23.07 -28.42 16.56
C LEU A 212 23.89 -29.64 16.96
N ALA A 213 25.21 -29.54 16.97
CA ALA A 213 26.10 -30.61 17.38
C ALA A 213 25.91 -30.97 18.87
N GLU A 214 25.72 -29.97 19.74
CA GLU A 214 25.39 -30.18 21.17
C GLU A 214 24.06 -30.93 21.38
N LEU A 215 23.14 -30.84 20.41
CA LEU A 215 21.84 -31.51 20.43
C LEU A 215 21.85 -32.86 19.69
N ASP A 216 23.00 -33.33 19.20
CA ASP A 216 23.13 -34.51 18.32
C ASP A 216 22.24 -34.43 17.06
N LEU A 217 22.09 -33.21 16.52
CA LEU A 217 21.30 -32.93 15.32
C LEU A 217 22.19 -32.51 14.14
N ILE A 218 21.73 -32.83 12.93
CA ILE A 218 22.31 -32.34 11.68
C ILE A 218 21.22 -31.55 10.96
N GLY A 219 21.41 -30.23 10.90
CA GLY A 219 20.52 -29.33 10.16
C GLY A 219 20.55 -29.64 8.66
N ASN A 220 19.40 -29.55 8.00
CA ASN A 220 19.29 -29.73 6.54
C ASN A 220 18.47 -28.64 5.84
N VAL A 221 17.80 -27.76 6.59
CA VAL A 221 17.10 -26.59 6.06
C VAL A 221 17.38 -25.39 6.95
N MET A 222 17.70 -24.24 6.34
CA MET A 222 17.83 -22.96 7.05
C MET A 222 16.98 -21.90 6.35
N ILE A 223 16.13 -21.21 7.11
CA ILE A 223 15.25 -20.16 6.61
C ILE A 223 15.74 -18.80 7.10
N SER A 224 16.08 -17.93 6.16
CA SER A 224 16.66 -16.61 6.43
C SER A 224 15.78 -15.50 5.89
N PRO A 225 15.42 -14.50 6.72
CA PRO A 225 14.97 -13.20 6.24
C PRO A 225 15.94 -12.59 5.22
N ALA A 226 15.39 -11.97 4.19
CA ALA A 226 16.12 -11.28 3.13
C ALA A 226 15.53 -9.86 2.91
N GLY A 227 16.39 -8.85 2.99
CA GLY A 227 16.16 -7.50 2.43
C GLY A 227 17.06 -7.32 1.20
N VAL A 228 18.06 -6.43 1.27
CA VAL A 228 19.10 -6.30 0.22
C VAL A 228 19.94 -7.56 -0.01
N GLY A 229 19.82 -8.58 0.85
CA GLY A 229 20.42 -9.90 0.65
C GLY A 229 21.74 -10.17 1.39
N SER A 230 22.29 -9.23 2.17
CA SER A 230 23.59 -9.43 2.87
C SER A 230 23.57 -10.60 3.87
N LEU A 231 22.51 -10.74 4.67
CA LEU A 231 22.34 -11.89 5.56
C LEU A 231 22.10 -13.17 4.77
N ALA A 232 21.18 -13.13 3.81
CA ALA A 232 20.87 -14.26 2.94
C ALA A 232 22.11 -14.77 2.20
N HIS A 233 23.04 -13.87 1.83
CA HIS A 233 24.31 -14.20 1.19
C HIS A 233 25.23 -14.97 2.14
N ALA A 234 25.40 -14.50 3.37
CA ALA A 234 26.17 -15.21 4.40
C ALA A 234 25.58 -16.62 4.65
N VAL A 235 24.25 -16.70 4.79
CA VAL A 235 23.52 -17.94 5.03
C VAL A 235 23.68 -18.91 3.86
N ALA A 236 23.44 -18.46 2.63
CA ALA A 236 23.56 -19.29 1.44
C ALA A 236 24.97 -19.86 1.28
N LYS A 237 26.00 -19.02 1.50
CA LYS A 237 27.40 -19.49 1.48
C LYS A 237 27.67 -20.53 2.56
N HIS A 238 27.22 -20.28 3.80
CA HIS A 238 27.39 -21.22 4.90
C HIS A 238 26.68 -22.56 4.62
N CYS A 239 25.43 -22.52 4.18
CA CYS A 239 24.64 -23.72 3.86
C CYS A 239 25.32 -24.58 2.80
N LYS A 240 25.92 -23.96 1.77
CA LYS A 240 26.52 -24.68 0.64
C LYS A 240 28.00 -25.01 0.83
N SER A 241 28.63 -24.53 1.91
CA SER A 241 30.01 -24.86 2.28
C SER A 241 30.16 -26.01 3.29
N GLN A 242 29.06 -26.48 3.87
CA GLN A 242 29.09 -27.59 4.81
C GLN A 242 29.43 -28.93 4.12
N SER A 243 29.98 -29.88 4.88
CA SER A 243 30.25 -31.25 4.40
C SER A 243 28.98 -31.93 3.92
N LEU A 244 27.88 -31.75 4.67
CA LEU A 244 26.52 -32.02 4.27
C LEU A 244 25.82 -30.67 4.08
N PRO A 245 25.50 -30.26 2.85
CA PRO A 245 24.91 -28.96 2.57
C PRO A 245 23.51 -28.87 3.18
N LEU A 246 23.11 -27.64 3.47
CA LEU A 246 21.74 -27.33 3.86
C LEU A 246 21.01 -26.74 2.66
N SER A 247 19.69 -26.94 2.62
CA SER A 247 18.81 -26.14 1.78
C SER A 247 18.67 -24.75 2.41
N MET A 248 18.91 -23.71 1.63
CA MET A 248 18.72 -22.32 2.00
C MET A 248 17.37 -21.83 1.45
N VAL A 249 16.49 -21.38 2.35
CA VAL A 249 15.23 -20.75 2.01
C VAL A 249 15.31 -19.28 2.38
N ALA A 250 15.19 -18.40 1.40
CA ALA A 250 15.03 -16.97 1.61
C ALA A 250 13.55 -16.66 1.92
N VAL A 251 13.30 -15.68 2.80
CA VAL A 251 11.97 -15.09 2.96
C VAL A 251 12.00 -13.58 2.76
N GLU A 252 11.02 -13.06 2.03
CA GLU A 252 10.79 -11.63 1.80
C GLU A 252 9.35 -11.23 2.15
N PRO A 253 9.08 -9.94 2.43
CA PRO A 253 7.72 -9.40 2.44
C PRO A 253 7.09 -9.49 1.05
N ASP A 254 5.79 -9.77 0.96
CA ASP A 254 5.05 -9.71 -0.31
C ASP A 254 5.20 -8.35 -1.01
N THR A 255 5.22 -7.27 -0.21
CA THR A 255 5.34 -5.88 -0.66
C THR A 255 6.78 -5.44 -0.94
N ALA A 256 7.78 -6.31 -0.75
CA ALA A 256 9.20 -6.00 -0.98
C ALA A 256 9.97 -7.23 -1.51
N ALA A 257 9.36 -8.01 -2.39
CA ALA A 257 9.88 -9.28 -2.90
C ALA A 257 10.90 -9.13 -4.05
N CYS A 258 11.97 -8.35 -3.83
CA CYS A 258 12.95 -8.01 -4.86
C CYS A 258 13.84 -9.19 -5.28
N LEU A 259 14.20 -10.07 -4.35
CA LEU A 259 14.99 -11.28 -4.60
C LEU A 259 14.16 -12.32 -5.35
N SER A 260 12.93 -12.59 -4.91
CA SER A 260 12.01 -13.51 -5.58
C SER A 260 11.78 -13.08 -7.04
N SER A 261 11.51 -11.79 -7.26
CA SER A 261 11.33 -11.23 -8.60
C SER A 261 12.60 -11.33 -9.44
N SER A 262 13.78 -11.08 -8.85
CA SER A 262 15.07 -11.20 -9.55
C SER A 262 15.39 -12.65 -9.94
N LEU A 263 15.13 -13.59 -9.02
CA LEU A 263 15.31 -15.02 -9.22
C LEU A 263 14.40 -15.53 -10.35
N ALA A 264 13.13 -15.17 -10.34
CA ALA A 264 12.19 -15.51 -11.41
C ALA A 264 12.60 -14.93 -12.77
N ALA A 265 13.13 -13.70 -12.79
CA ALA A 265 13.61 -13.04 -14.01
C ALA A 265 14.98 -13.53 -14.50
N GLY A 266 15.73 -14.27 -13.66
CA GLY A 266 17.12 -14.68 -13.93
C GLY A 266 18.14 -13.53 -14.00
N LYS A 267 17.75 -12.32 -13.56
CA LYS A 267 18.58 -11.11 -13.51
C LYS A 267 18.09 -10.21 -12.39
N MET A 268 18.96 -9.33 -11.87
CA MET A 268 18.51 -8.31 -10.89
C MET A 268 17.42 -7.44 -11.48
N VAL A 269 16.33 -7.28 -10.73
CA VAL A 269 15.26 -6.34 -11.02
C VAL A 269 15.02 -5.45 -9.81
N THR A 270 14.58 -4.22 -10.06
CA THR A 270 14.11 -3.30 -9.02
C THR A 270 12.60 -3.43 -8.94
N THR A 271 12.09 -3.67 -7.74
CA THR A 271 10.66 -3.68 -7.43
C THR A 271 10.30 -2.44 -6.64
N GLN A 272 9.15 -1.84 -6.92
CA GLN A 272 8.59 -0.82 -6.03
C GLN A 272 8.13 -1.50 -4.75
N SER A 273 8.62 -1.03 -3.60
CA SER A 273 8.14 -1.52 -2.31
C SER A 273 6.98 -0.67 -1.79
N SER A 274 6.16 -1.28 -0.94
CA SER A 274 5.12 -0.60 -0.17
C SER A 274 5.16 -1.02 1.29
N GLU A 275 4.42 -0.30 2.14
CA GLU A 275 4.47 -0.42 3.59
C GLU A 275 4.41 -1.88 4.09
N THR A 276 5.31 -2.22 5.03
CA THR A 276 5.38 -3.51 5.69
C THR A 276 5.84 -3.34 7.12
N ILE A 277 5.39 -4.24 8.01
CA ILE A 277 5.91 -4.27 9.40
C ILE A 277 7.29 -4.93 9.47
N MET A 278 7.84 -5.43 8.37
CA MET A 278 9.15 -6.09 8.31
C MET A 278 10.24 -5.12 7.84
N ASP A 279 10.40 -3.98 8.52
CA ASP A 279 11.24 -2.84 8.10
C ASP A 279 12.69 -3.23 7.74
N GLY A 280 13.27 -4.23 8.42
CA GLY A 280 14.61 -4.73 8.13
C GLY A 280 14.75 -5.48 6.79
N MET A 281 13.62 -5.76 6.14
CA MET A 281 13.48 -6.50 4.88
C MET A 281 12.82 -5.66 3.78
N ASP A 282 12.38 -4.42 4.06
CA ASP A 282 11.79 -3.52 3.08
C ASP A 282 12.85 -2.96 2.14
N CYS A 283 13.10 -3.68 1.04
CA CYS A 283 14.13 -3.36 0.07
C CYS A 283 13.59 -3.52 -1.35
N GLY A 284 13.81 -2.51 -2.19
CA GLY A 284 13.39 -2.56 -3.60
C GLY A 284 14.39 -3.24 -4.54
N THR A 285 15.64 -3.50 -4.12
CA THR A 285 16.69 -4.06 -5.00
C THR A 285 17.70 -4.88 -4.21
N VAL A 286 18.08 -6.04 -4.77
CA VAL A 286 19.11 -6.93 -4.22
C VAL A 286 20.50 -6.31 -4.39
N SER A 287 21.39 -6.48 -3.42
CA SER A 287 22.78 -6.04 -3.49
C SER A 287 23.53 -6.73 -4.64
N SER A 288 24.25 -5.94 -5.44
CA SER A 288 25.04 -6.42 -6.59
C SER A 288 26.13 -7.42 -6.20
N THR A 289 26.68 -7.32 -4.98
CA THR A 289 27.70 -8.23 -4.46
C THR A 289 27.12 -9.55 -3.95
N ALA A 290 25.85 -9.55 -3.54
CA ALA A 290 25.14 -10.74 -3.06
C ALA A 290 24.52 -11.54 -4.22
N TRP A 291 24.03 -10.84 -5.26
CA TRP A 291 23.26 -11.43 -6.35
C TRP A 291 23.89 -12.67 -7.02
N PRO A 292 25.18 -12.68 -7.42
CA PRO A 292 25.76 -13.84 -8.10
C PRO A 292 25.70 -15.14 -7.27
N ASP A 293 25.87 -15.02 -5.96
CA ASP A 293 25.76 -16.17 -5.06
C ASP A 293 24.31 -16.48 -4.73
N LEU A 294 23.46 -15.49 -4.48
CA LEU A 294 22.04 -15.73 -4.20
C LEU A 294 21.33 -16.43 -5.37
N GLN A 295 21.59 -15.99 -6.61
CA GLN A 295 21.05 -16.62 -7.82
C GLN A 295 21.41 -18.11 -7.93
N ARG A 296 22.62 -18.47 -7.51
CA ARG A 296 23.15 -19.83 -7.64
C ARG A 296 22.83 -20.72 -6.43
N LEU A 297 22.75 -20.15 -5.22
CA LEU A 297 22.81 -20.90 -3.96
C LEU A 297 21.49 -20.94 -3.18
N VAL A 298 20.52 -20.06 -3.48
CA VAL A 298 19.19 -20.08 -2.83
C VAL A 298 18.37 -21.23 -3.41
N ASP A 299 17.87 -22.14 -2.57
CA ASP A 299 17.06 -23.30 -2.99
C ASP A 299 15.59 -22.95 -3.15
N ALA A 300 15.07 -22.07 -2.30
CA ALA A 300 13.74 -21.49 -2.46
C ALA A 300 13.67 -20.05 -1.96
N CYS A 301 12.76 -19.26 -2.53
CA CYS A 301 12.42 -17.93 -2.05
C CYS A 301 10.91 -17.86 -1.81
N VAL A 302 10.53 -17.59 -0.57
CA VAL A 302 9.13 -17.54 -0.11
C VAL A 302 8.78 -16.09 0.20
N SER A 303 7.60 -15.65 -0.18
CA SER A 303 7.07 -14.37 0.28
C SER A 303 5.98 -14.55 1.34
N VAL A 304 5.91 -13.61 2.27
CA VAL A 304 4.92 -13.62 3.36
C VAL A 304 4.30 -12.25 3.56
N SER A 305 3.04 -12.22 3.99
CA SER A 305 2.36 -10.96 4.29
C SER A 305 2.75 -10.45 5.68
N SER A 306 2.57 -9.15 5.91
CA SER A 306 2.68 -8.55 7.25
C SER A 306 1.80 -9.28 8.27
N TYR A 307 0.60 -9.70 7.89
CA TYR A 307 -0.30 -10.45 8.77
C TYR A 307 0.25 -11.82 9.17
N GLU A 308 0.81 -12.56 8.22
CA GLU A 308 1.43 -13.86 8.52
C GLU A 308 2.66 -13.71 9.43
N ALA A 309 3.48 -12.68 9.19
CA ALA A 309 4.60 -12.34 10.06
C ALA A 309 4.13 -11.98 11.48
N HIS A 310 3.04 -11.20 11.60
CA HIS A 310 2.43 -10.88 12.90
C HIS A 310 1.94 -12.12 13.65
N CYS A 311 1.20 -13.02 12.99
CA CYS A 311 0.76 -14.28 13.59
C CYS A 311 1.95 -15.15 14.03
N ALA A 312 3.03 -15.17 13.25
CA ALA A 312 4.26 -15.85 13.61
C ALA A 312 4.95 -15.23 14.82
N VAL A 313 4.99 -13.89 14.94
CA VAL A 313 5.49 -13.20 16.14
C VAL A 313 4.69 -13.58 17.38
N GLN A 314 3.35 -13.62 17.29
CA GLN A 314 2.50 -14.05 18.40
C GLN A 314 2.82 -15.49 18.83
N TYR A 315 2.99 -16.39 17.86
CA TYR A 315 3.37 -17.77 18.13
C TYR A 315 4.74 -17.86 18.83
N LEU A 316 5.76 -17.19 18.30
CA LEU A 316 7.12 -17.17 18.87
C LEU A 316 7.12 -16.60 20.29
N THR A 317 6.38 -15.51 20.52
CA THR A 317 6.23 -14.90 21.84
C THR A 317 5.62 -15.89 22.85
N SER A 318 4.59 -16.64 22.43
CA SER A 318 3.98 -17.67 23.29
C SER A 318 4.94 -18.84 23.62
N ASN A 319 6.01 -18.99 22.85
CA ASN A 319 7.08 -19.96 23.06
C ASN A 319 8.38 -19.33 23.60
N SER A 320 8.28 -18.17 24.27
CA SER A 320 9.40 -17.47 24.92
C SER A 320 10.52 -17.00 23.98
N VAL A 321 10.22 -16.81 22.69
CA VAL A 321 11.10 -16.14 21.72
C VAL A 321 10.56 -14.74 21.48
N ALA A 322 11.26 -13.72 21.98
CA ALA A 322 10.84 -12.32 21.89
C ALA A 322 11.17 -11.71 20.52
N ALA A 323 10.65 -12.29 19.44
CA ALA A 323 10.93 -11.89 18.08
C ALA A 323 10.19 -10.61 17.65
N GLY A 324 10.84 -9.78 16.83
CA GLY A 324 10.16 -8.76 16.02
C GLY A 324 9.66 -9.33 14.68
N PRO A 325 8.95 -8.53 13.87
CA PRO A 325 8.35 -9.00 12.61
C PRO A 325 9.32 -9.67 11.63
N CYS A 326 10.55 -9.16 11.47
CA CYS A 326 11.53 -9.79 10.58
C CYS A 326 11.93 -11.19 11.07
N GLY A 327 11.97 -11.38 12.39
CA GLY A 327 12.19 -12.70 12.98
C GLY A 327 10.99 -13.65 12.78
N GLY A 328 9.77 -13.13 12.90
CA GLY A 328 8.53 -13.86 12.61
C GLY A 328 8.40 -14.31 11.15
N ALA A 329 8.97 -13.57 10.20
CA ALA A 329 8.93 -13.91 8.78
C ALA A 329 9.48 -15.32 8.47
N SER A 330 10.56 -15.74 9.15
CA SER A 330 11.15 -17.07 8.97
C SER A 330 10.17 -18.21 9.31
N LEU A 331 9.40 -18.05 10.39
CA LEU A 331 8.36 -19.00 10.79
C LEU A 331 7.15 -18.94 9.84
N ALA A 332 6.74 -17.75 9.42
CA ALA A 332 5.67 -17.59 8.43
C ALA A 332 6.02 -18.32 7.11
N ALA A 333 7.27 -18.18 6.64
CA ALA A 333 7.76 -18.88 5.46
C ALA A 333 7.80 -20.40 5.63
N LEU A 334 8.21 -20.91 6.80
CA LEU A 334 8.15 -22.35 7.08
C LEU A 334 6.72 -22.88 6.96
N ARG A 335 5.75 -22.18 7.56
CA ARG A 335 4.33 -22.57 7.50
C ARG A 335 3.77 -22.51 6.08
N HIS A 336 4.21 -21.55 5.27
CA HIS A 336 3.85 -21.50 3.85
C HIS A 336 4.47 -22.68 3.10
N LEU A 337 5.78 -22.89 3.23
CA LEU A 337 6.51 -23.97 2.56
C LEU A 337 5.96 -25.36 2.90
N ALA A 338 5.48 -25.57 4.13
CA ALA A 338 4.89 -26.84 4.56
C ALA A 338 3.48 -27.12 3.98
N LYS A 339 2.80 -26.12 3.40
CA LYS A 339 1.51 -26.31 2.72
C LYS A 339 1.66 -26.88 1.31
N GLU A 340 2.84 -26.80 0.73
CA GLU A 340 3.14 -27.29 -0.62
C GLU A 340 4.04 -28.52 -0.56
N GLU A 341 3.80 -29.50 -1.43
CA GLU A 341 4.74 -30.62 -1.60
C GLU A 341 6.05 -30.09 -2.20
N SER A 342 7.15 -30.19 -1.46
CA SER A 342 8.47 -29.75 -1.91
C SER A 342 9.55 -30.76 -1.61
N ALA A 343 10.63 -30.73 -2.38
CA ALA A 343 11.83 -31.55 -2.12
C ALA A 343 12.65 -31.07 -0.91
N ILE A 344 12.34 -29.88 -0.38
CA ILE A 344 13.09 -29.23 0.70
C ILE A 344 12.67 -29.78 2.07
N LEU A 345 11.36 -29.98 2.29
CA LEU A 345 10.83 -30.45 3.57
C LEU A 345 10.39 -31.92 3.49
N ASN A 346 10.73 -32.68 4.52
CA ASN A 346 10.30 -34.06 4.73
C ASN A 346 10.31 -34.40 6.23
N LYS A 347 9.85 -35.60 6.60
CA LYS A 347 9.77 -36.04 8.00
C LYS A 347 11.09 -36.03 8.77
N ASP A 348 12.22 -36.12 8.08
CA ASP A 348 13.56 -36.15 8.66
C ASP A 348 14.19 -34.75 8.70
N SER A 349 13.44 -33.70 8.32
CA SER A 349 13.92 -32.32 8.26
C SER A 349 14.21 -31.74 9.64
N VAL A 350 15.40 -31.17 9.79
CA VAL A 350 15.84 -30.38 10.93
C VAL A 350 15.99 -28.95 10.43
N VAL A 351 14.99 -28.13 10.74
CA VAL A 351 14.82 -26.78 10.21
C VAL A 351 15.35 -25.77 11.22
N VAL A 352 16.22 -24.86 10.76
CA VAL A 352 16.66 -23.69 11.54
C VAL A 352 16.02 -22.43 10.99
N LEU A 353 15.32 -21.71 11.86
CA LEU A 353 14.72 -20.40 11.61
C LEU A 353 15.62 -19.32 12.18
N LEU A 354 15.93 -18.28 11.40
CA LEU A 354 16.69 -17.14 11.89
C LEU A 354 15.73 -16.05 12.38
N SER A 355 15.65 -15.88 13.71
CA SER A 355 14.93 -14.75 14.32
C SER A 355 15.89 -13.58 14.46
N THR A 356 15.87 -12.66 13.50
CA THR A 356 16.92 -11.65 13.32
C THR A 356 16.81 -10.44 14.25
N GLU A 357 15.67 -10.23 14.89
CA GLU A 357 15.44 -9.04 15.71
C GLU A 357 14.53 -9.33 16.91
N GLY A 358 14.64 -8.48 17.92
CA GLY A 358 13.82 -8.50 19.11
C GLY A 358 12.48 -7.79 18.93
N ALA A 359 11.59 -7.99 19.92
CA ALA A 359 10.27 -7.39 19.95
C ALA A 359 10.32 -5.85 19.90
N ARG A 360 9.41 -5.26 19.12
CA ARG A 360 9.20 -3.82 18.99
C ARG A 360 7.71 -3.51 18.78
N GLN A 361 7.32 -2.25 18.93
CA GLN A 361 5.96 -1.81 18.61
C GLN A 361 5.80 -1.62 17.09
N TYR A 362 4.62 -1.98 16.58
CA TYR A 362 4.20 -1.79 15.19
C TYR A 362 2.66 -1.83 15.11
N SER A 363 2.09 -1.27 14.05
CA SER A 363 0.65 -1.34 13.78
C SER A 363 0.26 -2.77 13.40
N ILE A 364 -0.81 -3.29 14.01
CA ILE A 364 -1.27 -4.66 13.72
C ILE A 364 -1.78 -4.70 12.28
N PRO A 365 -1.16 -5.48 11.37
CA PRO A 365 -1.60 -5.57 9.99
C PRO A 365 -2.92 -6.34 9.90
N ARG A 366 -3.70 -6.05 8.86
CA ARG A 366 -4.93 -6.79 8.53
C ARG A 366 -4.59 -7.97 7.61
N ASP A 367 -5.42 -9.00 7.66
CA ASP A 367 -5.31 -10.13 6.74
C ASP A 367 -5.54 -9.68 5.29
N VAL A 368 -4.74 -10.21 4.37
CA VAL A 368 -4.79 -9.96 2.92
C VAL A 368 -5.07 -11.24 2.11
N SER A 369 -5.24 -12.37 2.81
CA SER A 369 -5.51 -13.68 2.20
C SER A 369 -6.96 -13.86 1.77
N VAL A 370 -7.86 -12.95 2.16
CA VAL A 370 -9.29 -12.99 1.81
C VAL A 370 -9.48 -12.82 0.29
N GLU A 371 -10.29 -13.69 -0.32
CA GLU A 371 -10.47 -13.75 -1.79
C GLU A 371 -11.93 -13.64 -2.24
N ASP A 372 -12.90 -14.00 -1.40
CA ASP A 372 -14.32 -13.98 -1.78
C ASP A 372 -14.92 -12.58 -1.60
N ALA A 373 -15.93 -12.26 -2.41
CA ALA A 373 -16.52 -10.92 -2.40
C ALA A 373 -17.13 -10.53 -1.04
N VAL A 374 -17.63 -11.49 -0.26
CA VAL A 374 -18.24 -11.21 1.05
C VAL A 374 -17.16 -10.82 2.06
N GLY A 375 -16.14 -11.66 2.23
CA GLY A 375 -15.02 -11.36 3.14
C GLY A 375 -14.28 -10.09 2.76
N LEU A 376 -14.10 -9.84 1.46
CA LEU A 376 -13.52 -8.59 0.96
C LEU A 376 -14.39 -7.38 1.32
N THR A 377 -15.72 -7.49 1.18
CA THR A 377 -16.64 -6.42 1.58
C THR A 377 -16.55 -6.13 3.07
N GLN A 378 -16.52 -7.16 3.92
CA GLN A 378 -16.33 -7.00 5.37
C GLN A 378 -15.01 -6.28 5.68
N THR A 379 -13.93 -6.70 5.03
CA THR A 379 -12.59 -6.13 5.23
C THR A 379 -12.51 -4.66 4.82
N LEU A 380 -12.99 -4.32 3.62
CA LEU A 380 -12.97 -2.95 3.12
C LEU A 380 -13.88 -2.02 3.96
N THR A 381 -15.03 -2.54 4.43
CA THR A 381 -15.95 -1.80 5.32
C THR A 381 -15.32 -1.48 6.67
N GLN A 382 -14.46 -2.38 7.18
CA GLN A 382 -13.75 -2.20 8.45
C GLN A 382 -12.58 -1.21 8.40
N ILE A 383 -12.24 -0.71 7.22
CA ILE A 383 -11.20 0.30 7.02
C ILE A 383 -11.90 1.66 6.86
N ASN A 384 -11.58 2.59 7.75
CA ASN A 384 -12.10 3.95 7.63
C ASN A 384 -11.42 4.65 6.45
N SER A 385 -12.23 5.08 5.49
CA SER A 385 -11.80 5.85 4.33
C SER A 385 -12.72 7.04 4.08
N SER A 386 -13.30 7.59 5.16
CA SER A 386 -14.26 8.68 5.03
C SER A 386 -13.59 9.92 4.43
N ASN A 387 -14.27 10.51 3.44
CA ASN A 387 -13.79 11.65 2.68
C ASN A 387 -13.51 12.85 3.62
N PRO A 388 -12.31 13.46 3.58
CA PRO A 388 -11.92 14.52 4.50
C PRO A 388 -12.50 15.90 4.18
N THR A 389 -12.98 16.14 2.95
CA THR A 389 -13.43 17.46 2.49
C THR A 389 -14.94 17.63 2.42
N LEU A 390 -15.69 16.53 2.42
CA LEU A 390 -17.14 16.53 2.21
C LEU A 390 -17.97 16.99 3.42
N SER A 391 -17.52 16.75 4.64
CA SER A 391 -18.34 16.94 5.86
C SER A 391 -17.69 17.82 6.91
N LEU A 392 -18.49 18.33 7.86
CA LEU A 392 -18.00 19.13 9.00
C LEU A 392 -17.08 18.34 9.95
N THR A 393 -17.09 17.01 9.88
CA THR A 393 -16.18 16.14 10.63
C THR A 393 -15.02 15.74 9.74
N ASP A 394 -13.79 15.90 10.24
CA ASP A 394 -12.59 15.51 9.50
C ASP A 394 -12.59 14.00 9.23
N GLY A 395 -12.70 13.63 7.96
CA GLY A 395 -12.46 12.28 7.49
C GLY A 395 -10.96 11.93 7.54
N VAL A 396 -10.64 10.64 7.50
CA VAL A 396 -9.25 10.16 7.60
C VAL A 396 -8.55 10.03 6.25
N GLY A 397 -9.28 10.13 5.14
CA GLY A 397 -8.74 9.91 3.79
C GLY A 397 -8.50 8.43 3.47
N GLU A 398 -7.90 8.16 2.33
CA GLU A 398 -7.89 6.83 1.69
C GLU A 398 -6.57 6.06 1.89
N THR A 399 -5.60 6.62 2.65
CA THR A 399 -4.27 6.01 2.80
C THR A 399 -4.30 4.60 3.40
N GLU A 400 -5.08 4.34 4.46
CA GLU A 400 -5.13 3.00 5.09
C GLU A 400 -5.71 1.95 4.11
N ILE A 401 -6.79 2.29 3.40
CA ILE A 401 -7.43 1.35 2.45
C ILE A 401 -6.55 1.13 1.22
N ALA A 402 -5.86 2.17 0.74
CA ALA A 402 -4.89 2.08 -0.35
C ALA A 402 -3.70 1.17 0.01
N ASN A 403 -3.14 1.31 1.22
CA ASN A 403 -2.08 0.43 1.73
C ASN A 403 -2.52 -1.03 1.83
N TRP A 404 -3.76 -1.27 2.29
CA TRP A 404 -4.32 -2.61 2.34
C TRP A 404 -4.50 -3.21 0.93
N LEU A 405 -5.02 -2.43 -0.02
CA LEU A 405 -5.17 -2.85 -1.43
C LEU A 405 -3.82 -3.16 -2.08
N ALA A 406 -2.81 -2.30 -1.89
CA ALA A 406 -1.44 -2.55 -2.34
C ALA A 406 -0.89 -3.88 -1.80
N SER A 407 -1.05 -4.12 -0.50
CA SER A 407 -0.65 -5.38 0.14
C SER A 407 -1.43 -6.58 -0.40
N TRP A 408 -2.72 -6.41 -0.69
CA TRP A 408 -3.59 -7.44 -1.25
C TRP A 408 -3.19 -7.84 -2.68
N PHE A 409 -2.81 -6.86 -3.53
CA PHE A 409 -2.25 -7.12 -4.86
C PHE A 409 -0.86 -7.78 -4.77
N ALA A 410 0.02 -7.26 -3.90
CA ALA A 410 1.36 -7.78 -3.70
C ALA A 410 1.38 -9.26 -3.29
N HIS A 411 0.47 -9.64 -2.37
CA HIS A 411 0.27 -11.03 -1.91
C HIS A 411 -0.04 -12.01 -3.04
N ARG A 412 -0.56 -11.51 -4.16
CA ARG A 412 -0.99 -12.28 -5.34
C ARG A 412 -0.07 -12.10 -6.54
N ASP A 413 1.03 -11.37 -6.37
CA ASP A 413 1.92 -10.99 -7.48
C ASP A 413 1.13 -10.38 -8.65
N ILE A 414 0.27 -9.43 -8.31
CA ILE A 414 -0.46 -8.58 -9.25
C ILE A 414 0.24 -7.23 -9.25
N GLU A 415 0.53 -6.71 -10.44
CA GLU A 415 1.14 -5.38 -10.59
C GLU A 415 0.22 -4.32 -9.99
N TYR A 416 0.75 -3.35 -9.26
CA TYR A 416 -0.05 -2.25 -8.72
C TYR A 416 0.70 -0.93 -8.73
N HIS A 417 -0.05 0.16 -8.78
CA HIS A 417 0.46 1.52 -8.89
C HIS A 417 -0.23 2.45 -7.90
N TRP A 418 0.59 3.23 -7.19
CA TRP A 418 0.14 4.28 -6.27
C TRP A 418 0.04 5.61 -7.02
N ILE A 419 -1.15 6.22 -7.02
CA ILE A 419 -1.43 7.49 -7.68
C ILE A 419 -1.96 8.46 -6.63
N GLU A 420 -1.20 9.51 -6.33
CA GLU A 420 -1.55 10.46 -5.28
C GLU A 420 -0.94 11.82 -5.58
N LYS A 421 -1.75 12.77 -6.07
CA LYS A 421 -1.31 14.17 -6.19
C LYS A 421 -1.60 14.96 -4.92
N VAL A 422 -2.68 14.63 -4.22
CA VAL A 422 -3.05 15.24 -2.94
C VAL A 422 -2.73 14.26 -1.82
N THR A 423 -1.81 14.65 -0.93
CA THR A 423 -1.42 13.83 0.23
C THR A 423 -2.65 13.42 1.05
N GLY A 424 -2.76 12.13 1.34
CA GLY A 424 -3.89 11.55 2.05
C GLY A 424 -5.04 11.10 1.15
N ARG A 425 -4.97 11.33 -0.17
CA ARG A 425 -6.01 10.98 -1.15
C ARG A 425 -5.56 9.97 -2.23
N PRO A 426 -4.83 8.89 -1.89
CA PRO A 426 -4.29 7.99 -2.90
C PRO A 426 -5.37 7.15 -3.59
N SER A 427 -5.18 6.93 -4.89
CA SER A 427 -5.82 5.89 -5.68
C SER A 427 -4.82 4.74 -5.95
N ILE A 428 -5.32 3.51 -6.05
CA ILE A 428 -4.52 2.32 -6.38
C ILE A 428 -5.02 1.69 -7.67
N VAL A 429 -4.12 1.49 -8.63
CA VAL A 429 -4.42 0.75 -9.87
C VAL A 429 -3.74 -0.60 -9.84
N GLY A 430 -4.51 -1.68 -9.70
CA GLY A 430 -4.04 -3.06 -9.81
C GLY A 430 -4.23 -3.60 -11.24
N VAL A 431 -3.25 -4.33 -11.76
CA VAL A 431 -3.23 -4.81 -13.15
C VAL A 431 -2.81 -6.26 -13.23
N LEU A 432 -3.70 -7.12 -13.73
CA LEU A 432 -3.33 -8.44 -14.23
C LEU A 432 -3.06 -8.33 -15.73
N ARG A 433 -1.77 -8.32 -16.09
CA ARG A 433 -1.31 -8.12 -17.47
C ARG A 433 -1.74 -9.25 -18.40
N GLY A 434 -2.20 -8.86 -19.58
CA GLY A 434 -2.43 -9.74 -20.72
C GLY A 434 -1.13 -10.05 -21.47
N SER A 435 -1.21 -11.02 -22.37
CA SER A 435 -0.06 -11.50 -23.17
C SER A 435 -0.07 -11.03 -24.62
N GLU A 436 -1.17 -10.45 -25.10
CA GLU A 436 -1.38 -10.08 -26.50
C GLU A 436 -2.09 -8.72 -26.61
N ASP A 437 -2.40 -8.29 -27.83
CA ASP A 437 -3.28 -7.13 -28.10
C ASP A 437 -4.77 -7.51 -27.93
N GLY A 438 -5.14 -8.15 -26.82
CA GLY A 438 -6.52 -8.46 -26.48
C GLY A 438 -7.26 -7.25 -25.89
N LYS A 439 -8.59 -7.36 -25.76
CA LYS A 439 -9.39 -6.27 -25.17
C LYS A 439 -9.22 -6.21 -23.66
N SER A 440 -8.93 -5.02 -23.17
CA SER A 440 -8.70 -4.72 -21.77
C SER A 440 -9.98 -4.24 -21.07
N LEU A 441 -10.20 -4.69 -19.83
CA LEU A 441 -11.37 -4.34 -19.02
C LEU A 441 -10.94 -3.66 -17.72
N MET A 442 -11.52 -2.51 -17.44
CA MET A 442 -11.31 -1.78 -16.18
C MET A 442 -12.54 -1.91 -15.27
N PHE A 443 -12.31 -2.21 -13.99
CA PHE A 443 -13.29 -1.95 -12.94
C PHE A 443 -12.85 -0.69 -12.20
N ASN A 444 -13.65 0.38 -12.28
CA ASN A 444 -13.37 1.65 -11.62
C ASN A 444 -14.32 1.82 -10.44
N GLY A 445 -13.83 1.62 -9.22
CA GLY A 445 -14.63 1.72 -8.01
C GLY A 445 -13.98 2.63 -6.99
N HIS A 446 -14.76 3.54 -6.41
CA HIS A 446 -14.26 4.44 -5.38
C HIS A 446 -14.11 3.72 -4.03
N THR A 447 -13.16 4.21 -3.25
CA THR A 447 -12.80 3.66 -1.94
C THR A 447 -13.20 4.58 -0.79
N ASP A 448 -13.41 5.86 -1.08
CA ASP A 448 -13.88 6.82 -0.11
C ASP A 448 -15.34 6.59 0.24
N THR A 449 -15.76 7.10 1.39
CA THR A 449 -17.17 7.08 1.80
C THR A 449 -17.58 8.46 2.29
N VAL A 450 -18.87 8.75 2.31
CA VAL A 450 -19.39 9.86 3.12
C VAL A 450 -19.03 9.72 4.61
N SER A 451 -19.30 10.79 5.38
CA SER A 451 -19.04 10.86 6.82
C SER A 451 -19.60 9.66 7.60
N LEU A 452 -18.84 9.23 8.60
CA LEU A 452 -19.28 8.22 9.57
C LEU A 452 -20.20 8.79 10.65
N SER A 453 -20.23 10.11 10.83
CA SER A 453 -20.89 10.78 11.96
C SER A 453 -22.41 10.63 12.00
N SER A 454 -23.04 10.39 10.84
CA SER A 454 -24.49 10.21 10.71
C SER A 454 -24.95 8.77 10.93
N TYR A 455 -24.02 7.82 11.07
CA TYR A 455 -24.34 6.39 11.20
C TYR A 455 -24.73 6.09 12.66
N GLU A 456 -25.85 5.40 12.88
CA GLU A 456 -26.40 5.20 14.25
C GLU A 456 -25.73 4.06 15.03
N ALA A 457 -25.24 3.04 14.33
CA ALA A 457 -24.52 1.89 14.92
C ALA A 457 -23.01 2.03 14.69
N ASP A 458 -22.27 0.91 14.74
CA ASP A 458 -20.86 0.90 14.34
C ASP A 458 -20.75 0.99 12.80
N PRO A 459 -20.31 2.14 12.23
CA PRO A 459 -20.19 2.32 10.79
C PRO A 459 -19.14 1.42 10.15
N LEU A 460 -18.18 0.91 10.92
CA LEU A 460 -17.07 0.10 10.41
C LEU A 460 -17.22 -1.37 10.79
N SER A 461 -18.43 -1.83 11.13
CA SER A 461 -18.60 -3.18 11.69
C SER A 461 -18.18 -4.28 10.70
N GLY A 462 -18.51 -4.13 9.41
CA GLY A 462 -18.41 -5.21 8.43
C GLY A 462 -19.16 -6.48 8.87
N SER A 463 -20.14 -6.36 9.76
CA SER A 463 -20.81 -7.50 10.36
C SER A 463 -21.86 -8.09 9.42
N ILE A 464 -22.02 -9.42 9.44
CA ILE A 464 -23.13 -10.07 8.73
C ILE A 464 -24.34 -10.12 9.67
N GLN A 465 -25.45 -9.55 9.24
CA GLN A 465 -26.74 -9.62 9.95
C GLN A 465 -27.88 -9.90 8.98
N ILE A 466 -29.08 -10.16 9.53
CA ILE A 466 -30.28 -10.34 8.73
C ILE A 466 -30.95 -8.98 8.49
N ARG A 467 -31.21 -8.63 7.23
CA ARG A 467 -32.05 -7.51 6.78
C ARG A 467 -33.04 -8.03 5.74
N ASP A 468 -34.31 -7.67 5.88
CA ASP A 468 -35.40 -8.15 5.01
C ASP A 468 -35.43 -9.68 4.78
N GLY A 469 -35.08 -10.44 5.82
CA GLY A 469 -35.05 -11.90 5.77
C GLY A 469 -33.84 -12.50 5.04
N LYS A 470 -32.83 -11.70 4.69
CA LYS A 470 -31.62 -12.09 3.97
C LYS A 470 -30.36 -11.73 4.74
N GLU A 471 -29.28 -12.48 4.52
CA GLU A 471 -27.96 -12.09 5.04
C GLU A 471 -27.44 -10.85 4.30
N ALA A 472 -26.95 -9.89 5.06
CA ALA A 472 -26.39 -8.64 4.55
C ALA A 472 -25.12 -8.27 5.34
N VAL A 473 -24.14 -7.69 4.66
CA VAL A 473 -22.98 -7.05 5.30
C VAL A 473 -23.36 -5.62 5.64
N LEU A 474 -23.11 -5.20 6.88
CA LEU A 474 -23.46 -3.87 7.38
C LEU A 474 -22.23 -2.98 7.57
N GLY A 475 -22.42 -1.70 7.30
CA GLY A 475 -21.47 -0.64 7.57
C GLY A 475 -21.46 0.41 6.46
N ARG A 476 -20.89 1.57 6.77
CA ARG A 476 -20.75 2.68 5.82
C ARG A 476 -19.87 2.25 4.65
N GLY A 477 -20.37 2.51 3.45
CA GLY A 477 -19.74 2.16 2.19
C GLY A 477 -19.77 0.68 1.85
N SER A 478 -20.40 -0.17 2.67
CA SER A 478 -20.57 -1.60 2.36
C SER A 478 -21.34 -1.79 1.04
N LEU A 479 -22.31 -0.94 0.78
CA LEU A 479 -23.06 -0.89 -0.48
C LEU A 479 -22.48 0.17 -1.44
N ASP A 480 -22.04 1.32 -0.91
CA ASP A 480 -21.63 2.51 -1.68
C ASP A 480 -20.14 2.90 -1.48
N MET A 481 -19.20 2.33 -2.23
CA MET A 481 -19.39 1.25 -3.21
C MET A 481 -18.48 0.04 -2.97
N LYS A 482 -17.96 -0.12 -1.74
CA LYS A 482 -16.92 -1.11 -1.42
C LYS A 482 -17.35 -2.54 -1.70
N GLY A 483 -18.63 -2.88 -1.58
CA GLY A 483 -19.15 -4.21 -1.92
C GLY A 483 -19.02 -4.56 -3.40
N GLY A 484 -19.27 -3.59 -4.28
CA GLY A 484 -19.07 -3.77 -5.72
C GLY A 484 -17.59 -3.87 -6.09
N LEU A 485 -16.74 -3.02 -5.50
CA LEU A 485 -15.29 -3.10 -5.66
C LEU A 485 -14.74 -4.45 -5.15
N ALA A 486 -15.24 -4.95 -4.02
CA ALA A 486 -14.90 -6.26 -3.48
C ALA A 486 -15.25 -7.41 -4.45
N ALA A 487 -16.41 -7.34 -5.12
CA ALA A 487 -16.76 -8.33 -6.14
C ALA A 487 -15.81 -8.30 -7.36
N ALA A 488 -15.34 -7.11 -7.75
CA ALA A 488 -14.35 -6.97 -8.84
C ALA A 488 -12.96 -7.52 -8.42
N LEU A 489 -12.52 -7.25 -7.19
CA LEU A 489 -11.29 -7.83 -6.62
C LEU A 489 -11.38 -9.36 -6.55
N ALA A 490 -12.50 -9.91 -6.09
CA ALA A 490 -12.73 -11.36 -6.06
C ALA A 490 -12.65 -11.99 -7.46
N ALA A 491 -13.25 -11.33 -8.47
CA ALA A 491 -13.15 -11.79 -9.86
C ALA A 491 -11.71 -11.76 -10.41
N LEU A 492 -10.92 -10.76 -10.04
CA LEU A 492 -9.50 -10.69 -10.38
C LEU A 492 -8.71 -11.83 -9.73
N ALA A 493 -8.94 -12.09 -8.43
CA ALA A 493 -8.29 -13.17 -7.69
C ALA A 493 -8.66 -14.55 -8.27
N ALA A 494 -9.94 -14.78 -8.56
CA ALA A 494 -10.41 -16.00 -9.21
C ALA A 494 -9.76 -16.20 -10.58
N THR A 495 -9.59 -15.13 -11.36
CA THR A 495 -8.89 -15.18 -12.65
C THR A 495 -7.41 -15.51 -12.50
N LYS A 496 -6.70 -14.84 -11.58
CA LYS A 496 -5.28 -15.12 -11.25
C LYS A 496 -5.10 -16.57 -10.81
N ALA A 497 -6.00 -17.10 -9.99
CA ALA A 497 -5.96 -18.48 -9.49
C ALA A 497 -6.08 -19.53 -10.61
N THR A 498 -6.58 -19.17 -11.80
CA THR A 498 -6.62 -20.12 -12.94
C THR A 498 -5.25 -20.39 -13.54
N GLY A 499 -4.25 -19.54 -13.29
CA GLY A 499 -2.92 -19.61 -13.91
C GLY A 499 -2.91 -19.32 -15.42
N ARG A 500 -4.06 -19.00 -16.03
CA ARG A 500 -4.15 -18.59 -17.43
C ARG A 500 -3.81 -17.11 -17.54
N VAL A 501 -3.04 -16.76 -18.56
CA VAL A 501 -2.75 -15.36 -18.89
C VAL A 501 -3.87 -14.86 -19.81
N PRO A 502 -4.55 -13.74 -19.48
CA PRO A 502 -5.55 -13.17 -20.36
C PRO A 502 -4.92 -12.63 -21.64
N ARG A 503 -5.73 -12.39 -22.67
CA ARG A 503 -5.25 -11.74 -23.90
C ARG A 503 -5.13 -10.24 -23.71
N GLY A 504 -6.09 -9.60 -23.05
CA GLY A 504 -6.04 -8.19 -22.68
C GLY A 504 -5.90 -7.96 -21.17
N ASP A 505 -5.49 -6.76 -20.78
CA ASP A 505 -5.30 -6.41 -19.37
C ASP A 505 -6.62 -6.40 -18.59
N ILE A 506 -6.57 -6.85 -17.34
CA ILE A 506 -7.67 -6.69 -16.37
C ILE A 506 -7.20 -5.70 -15.32
N ILE A 507 -7.90 -4.57 -15.22
CA ILE A 507 -7.48 -3.41 -14.43
C ILE A 507 -8.51 -3.17 -13.33
N ILE A 508 -8.06 -3.01 -12.09
CA ILE A 508 -8.85 -2.48 -10.97
C ILE A 508 -8.33 -1.08 -10.68
N ALA A 509 -9.13 -0.05 -10.95
CA ALA A 509 -8.89 1.31 -10.52
C ALA A 509 -9.70 1.56 -9.25
N ALA A 510 -9.04 1.42 -8.09
CA ALA A 510 -9.60 1.73 -6.78
C ALA A 510 -9.30 3.20 -6.46
N VAL A 511 -10.30 4.07 -6.68
CA VAL A 511 -10.11 5.53 -6.75
C VAL A 511 -10.50 6.23 -5.45
N SER A 512 -9.92 7.41 -5.23
CA SER A 512 -10.29 8.32 -4.15
C SER A 512 -11.28 9.38 -4.62
N ASP A 513 -11.97 9.97 -3.65
CA ASP A 513 -12.71 11.23 -3.77
C ASP A 513 -14.00 11.24 -4.61
N GLU A 514 -14.60 10.11 -4.98
CA GLU A 514 -15.81 10.13 -5.82
C GLU A 514 -16.95 10.92 -5.18
N GLU A 515 -17.10 10.78 -3.86
CA GLU A 515 -18.20 11.35 -3.06
C GLU A 515 -18.15 12.90 -2.95
N ASP A 516 -17.09 13.54 -3.45
CA ASP A 516 -16.93 15.01 -3.47
C ASP A 516 -16.64 15.51 -4.90
N ALA A 517 -15.41 15.36 -5.38
CA ALA A 517 -14.96 15.92 -6.66
C ALA A 517 -14.38 14.88 -7.64
N SER A 518 -14.27 13.63 -7.24
CA SER A 518 -13.80 12.51 -8.07
C SER A 518 -12.41 12.76 -8.67
N GLN A 519 -11.54 13.36 -7.87
CA GLN A 519 -10.15 13.65 -8.24
C GLN A 519 -9.38 12.35 -8.56
N GLY A 520 -9.64 11.25 -7.83
CA GLY A 520 -8.93 9.99 -8.04
C GLY A 520 -9.07 9.43 -9.46
N THR A 521 -10.28 9.39 -10.01
CA THR A 521 -10.49 8.94 -11.41
C THR A 521 -9.83 9.87 -12.42
N GLN A 522 -9.84 11.19 -12.18
CA GLN A 522 -9.13 12.14 -13.03
C GLN A 522 -7.62 11.87 -13.00
N GLU A 523 -7.04 11.65 -11.83
CA GLU A 523 -5.62 11.34 -11.67
C GLU A 523 -5.23 10.03 -12.36
N VAL A 524 -6.05 8.99 -12.24
CA VAL A 524 -5.88 7.71 -12.96
C VAL A 524 -5.85 7.93 -14.48
N ILE A 525 -6.79 8.73 -15.01
CA ILE A 525 -6.85 9.08 -16.43
C ILE A 525 -5.62 9.89 -16.85
N GLU A 526 -5.20 10.86 -16.05
CA GLU A 526 -4.04 11.72 -16.33
C GLU A 526 -2.72 10.95 -16.25
N ALA A 527 -2.62 9.95 -15.37
CA ALA A 527 -1.48 9.02 -15.30
C ALA A 527 -1.40 8.08 -16.53
N GLY A 528 -2.42 8.09 -17.39
CA GLY A 528 -2.41 7.39 -18.68
C GLY A 528 -3.11 6.04 -18.67
N TRP A 529 -3.77 5.65 -17.57
CA TRP A 529 -4.52 4.39 -17.51
C TRP A 529 -5.73 4.43 -18.44
N ARG A 530 -5.84 3.42 -19.31
CA ARG A 530 -6.92 3.26 -20.29
C ARG A 530 -7.33 1.80 -20.35
N ALA A 531 -8.54 1.56 -20.86
CA ALA A 531 -9.06 0.23 -21.17
C ALA A 531 -10.01 0.30 -22.38
N ASP A 532 -10.29 -0.85 -23.01
CA ASP A 532 -11.27 -0.95 -24.11
C ASP A 532 -12.71 -0.81 -23.63
N ALA A 533 -12.96 -1.08 -22.35
CA ALA A 533 -14.24 -0.84 -21.68
C ALA A 533 -14.06 -0.73 -20.16
N ALA A 534 -15.05 -0.15 -19.47
CA ALA A 534 -15.05 -0.08 -18.01
C ALA A 534 -16.41 -0.42 -17.37
N VAL A 535 -16.35 -1.01 -16.18
CA VAL A 535 -17.49 -1.22 -15.28
C VAL A 535 -17.27 -0.41 -14.02
N LEU A 536 -18.25 0.39 -13.62
CA LEU A 536 -18.30 1.02 -12.31
C LEU A 536 -19.23 0.19 -11.43
N PRO A 537 -18.72 -0.54 -10.43
CA PRO A 537 -19.51 -1.52 -9.69
C PRO A 537 -20.45 -0.90 -8.63
N GLU A 538 -21.16 0.16 -8.99
CA GLU A 538 -22.07 0.93 -8.11
C GLU A 538 -23.34 0.17 -7.75
N PRO A 539 -24.04 0.54 -6.67
CA PRO A 539 -25.21 -0.17 -6.19
C PRO A 539 -26.47 0.07 -7.04
N THR A 540 -26.57 -0.62 -8.18
CA THR A 540 -27.63 -0.42 -9.18
C THR A 540 -28.83 -1.37 -9.04
N GLN A 541 -28.90 -2.11 -7.93
CA GLN A 541 -29.91 -3.17 -7.72
C GLN A 541 -29.89 -4.18 -8.89
N ALA A 542 -28.68 -4.62 -9.25
CA ALA A 542 -28.38 -5.49 -10.38
C ALA A 542 -28.73 -4.96 -11.80
N GLY A 543 -29.23 -3.72 -11.93
CA GLY A 543 -29.54 -3.11 -13.23
C GLY A 543 -28.29 -2.57 -13.93
N ILE A 544 -28.25 -2.60 -15.26
CA ILE A 544 -27.14 -2.01 -16.02
C ILE A 544 -27.52 -0.58 -16.38
N ILE A 545 -26.81 0.39 -15.84
CA ILE A 545 -27.00 1.80 -16.16
C ILE A 545 -26.03 2.19 -17.27
N THR A 546 -26.59 2.66 -18.39
CA THR A 546 -25.85 3.07 -19.60
C THR A 546 -25.85 4.58 -19.80
N THR A 547 -26.73 5.29 -19.10
CA THR A 547 -26.90 6.73 -19.24
C THR A 547 -27.19 7.33 -17.87
N HIS A 548 -26.53 8.42 -17.51
CA HIS A 548 -26.86 9.17 -16.30
C HIS A 548 -26.69 10.68 -16.49
N LYS A 549 -27.32 11.46 -15.60
CA LYS A 549 -27.27 12.93 -15.64
C LYS A 549 -25.87 13.45 -15.28
N GLY A 550 -25.57 14.64 -15.77
CA GLY A 550 -24.43 15.44 -15.33
C GLY A 550 -24.83 16.37 -14.19
N PHE A 551 -23.90 17.19 -13.73
CA PHE A 551 -24.25 18.33 -12.90
C PHE A 551 -23.32 19.53 -13.08
N ILE A 552 -23.85 20.72 -12.84
CA ILE A 552 -23.09 21.98 -12.88
C ILE A 552 -23.50 22.84 -11.68
N TRP A 553 -22.52 23.34 -10.94
CA TRP A 553 -22.73 24.33 -9.89
C TRP A 553 -22.39 25.72 -10.42
N VAL A 554 -23.34 26.64 -10.24
CA VAL A 554 -23.23 28.03 -10.68
C VAL A 554 -23.44 28.95 -9.49
N GLU A 555 -22.52 29.90 -9.28
CA GLU A 555 -22.69 30.97 -8.33
C GLU A 555 -23.11 32.26 -9.01
N VAL A 556 -24.11 32.93 -8.43
CA VAL A 556 -24.65 34.20 -8.86
C VAL A 556 -24.59 35.20 -7.72
N ASP A 557 -23.87 36.30 -7.92
CA ASP A 557 -23.76 37.39 -6.95
C ASP A 557 -24.71 38.52 -7.36
N ILE A 558 -25.72 38.77 -6.53
CA ILE A 558 -26.59 39.94 -6.59
C ILE A 558 -25.97 41.03 -5.71
N LEU A 559 -25.92 42.26 -6.24
CA LEU A 559 -25.21 43.39 -5.64
C LEU A 559 -26.17 44.48 -5.21
N GLY A 560 -25.85 45.10 -4.08
CA GLY A 560 -26.56 46.21 -3.45
C GLY A 560 -25.59 47.35 -3.07
N VAL A 561 -25.95 48.11 -2.04
CA VAL A 561 -25.13 49.18 -1.45
C VAL A 561 -25.25 49.05 0.06
N ALA A 562 -24.12 48.83 0.72
CA ALA A 562 -24.07 48.85 2.17
C ALA A 562 -24.31 50.26 2.70
N GLU A 563 -25.22 50.36 3.66
CA GLU A 563 -25.56 51.61 4.34
C GLU A 563 -26.14 51.28 5.73
N HIS A 564 -26.13 52.25 6.64
CA HIS A 564 -26.78 52.10 7.93
C HIS A 564 -28.29 51.85 7.77
N GLY A 565 -28.86 50.92 8.54
CA GLY A 565 -30.26 50.48 8.42
C GLY A 565 -31.30 51.59 8.61
N SER A 566 -30.91 52.73 9.21
CA SER A 566 -31.76 53.91 9.37
C SER A 566 -31.82 54.82 8.14
N ASP A 567 -30.98 54.60 7.13
CA ASP A 567 -30.84 55.46 5.94
C ASP A 567 -31.30 54.73 4.66
N PRO A 568 -32.62 54.49 4.50
CA PRO A 568 -33.17 53.70 3.39
C PRO A 568 -33.06 54.38 2.01
N SER A 569 -32.64 55.66 1.94
CA SER A 569 -32.50 56.36 0.65
C SER A 569 -31.21 56.04 -0.08
N GLU A 570 -30.15 55.68 0.63
CA GLU A 570 -28.81 55.43 0.08
C GLU A 570 -28.45 53.93 0.04
N GLY A 571 -29.12 53.10 0.84
CA GLY A 571 -28.94 51.64 0.85
C GLY A 571 -29.70 50.91 -0.27
N GLU A 572 -29.09 49.85 -0.80
CA GLU A 572 -29.74 48.90 -1.70
C GLU A 572 -29.56 47.47 -1.16
N ASP A 573 -30.68 46.77 -0.93
CA ASP A 573 -30.69 45.47 -0.26
C ASP A 573 -30.49 44.32 -1.26
N ALA A 574 -29.28 43.76 -1.31
CA ALA A 574 -28.95 42.63 -2.17
C ALA A 574 -29.76 41.35 -1.85
N ILE A 575 -30.17 41.14 -0.60
CA ILE A 575 -30.94 39.96 -0.19
C ILE A 575 -32.38 40.07 -0.72
N LEU A 576 -33.00 41.25 -0.63
CA LEU A 576 -34.32 41.46 -1.23
C LEU A 576 -34.27 41.33 -2.75
N TYR A 577 -33.22 41.83 -3.40
CA TYR A 577 -33.04 41.69 -4.85
C TYR A 577 -32.82 40.24 -5.29
N ALA A 578 -32.12 39.43 -4.49
CA ALA A 578 -31.99 37.99 -4.70
C ALA A 578 -33.36 37.28 -4.80
N GLY A 579 -34.39 37.77 -4.12
CA GLY A 579 -35.76 37.25 -4.24
C GLY A 579 -36.31 37.29 -5.68
N SER A 580 -35.95 38.31 -6.46
CA SER A 580 -36.38 38.40 -7.87
C SER A 580 -35.72 37.33 -8.74
N PHE A 581 -34.46 37.01 -8.47
CA PHE A 581 -33.75 35.95 -9.16
C PHE A 581 -34.30 34.56 -8.83
N LEU A 582 -34.61 34.29 -7.55
CA LEU A 582 -35.23 33.03 -7.14
C LEU A 582 -36.59 32.79 -7.82
N GLN A 583 -37.44 33.83 -7.93
CA GLN A 583 -38.70 33.73 -8.66
C GLN A 583 -38.51 33.48 -10.17
N ALA A 584 -37.45 34.05 -10.76
CA ALA A 584 -37.11 33.80 -12.16
C ALA A 584 -36.63 32.36 -12.37
N LEU A 585 -35.82 31.82 -11.44
CA LEU A 585 -35.37 30.43 -11.47
C LEU A 585 -36.52 29.43 -11.35
N GLU A 586 -37.48 29.69 -10.46
CA GLU A 586 -38.67 28.83 -10.30
C GLU A 586 -39.44 28.68 -11.64
N LYS A 587 -39.61 29.79 -12.36
CA LYS A 587 -40.24 29.77 -13.70
C LYS A 587 -39.36 29.04 -14.72
N TYR A 588 -38.06 29.31 -14.71
CA TYR A 588 -37.10 28.71 -15.63
C TYR A 588 -37.00 27.18 -15.47
N GLN A 589 -37.16 26.67 -14.26
CA GLN A 589 -37.11 25.22 -13.98
C GLN A 589 -38.07 24.41 -14.86
N SER A 590 -39.28 24.93 -15.12
CA SER A 590 -40.27 24.29 -15.99
C SER A 590 -39.88 24.26 -17.48
N GLN A 591 -38.91 25.08 -17.89
CA GLN A 591 -38.45 25.25 -19.27
C GLN A 591 -37.15 24.51 -19.55
N LEU A 592 -36.58 23.85 -18.53
CA LEU A 592 -35.36 23.07 -18.67
C LEU A 592 -35.51 21.96 -19.72
N ARG A 593 -34.39 21.64 -20.36
CA ARG A 593 -34.32 20.65 -21.45
C ARG A 593 -34.80 19.28 -20.99
N ILE A 594 -35.42 18.54 -21.91
CA ILE A 594 -35.86 17.17 -21.72
C ILE A 594 -35.04 16.28 -22.65
N ASP A 595 -34.44 15.24 -22.09
CA ASP A 595 -33.81 14.14 -22.83
C ASP A 595 -34.74 12.93 -22.87
N GLU A 596 -34.69 12.18 -23.97
CA GLU A 596 -35.55 11.01 -24.20
C GLU A 596 -35.37 9.93 -23.13
N ALA A 597 -34.14 9.72 -22.65
CA ALA A 597 -33.79 8.67 -21.70
C ALA A 597 -33.73 9.19 -20.25
N LEU A 598 -33.17 10.38 -20.04
CA LEU A 598 -32.95 10.96 -18.70
C LEU A 598 -34.10 11.83 -18.18
N GLY A 599 -35.11 12.07 -19.02
CA GLY A 599 -36.22 12.96 -18.70
C GLY A 599 -35.79 14.43 -18.60
N GLN A 600 -36.54 15.20 -17.80
CA GLN A 600 -36.28 16.63 -17.66
C GLN A 600 -35.06 16.89 -16.78
N ALA A 601 -34.19 17.80 -17.22
CA ALA A 601 -33.16 18.39 -16.37
C ALA A 601 -33.80 19.15 -15.19
N SER A 602 -33.07 19.25 -14.08
CA SER A 602 -33.58 19.94 -12.89
C SER A 602 -32.58 20.95 -12.37
N LEU A 603 -33.07 21.89 -11.57
CA LEU A 603 -32.22 22.82 -10.83
C LEU A 603 -32.68 22.95 -9.38
N HIS A 604 -31.68 23.21 -8.57
CA HIS A 604 -31.59 23.45 -7.15
C HIS A 604 -31.04 24.79 -6.67
N CYS A 605 -31.59 25.48 -5.68
CA CYS A 605 -30.78 26.47 -4.94
C CYS A 605 -30.24 25.81 -3.66
N GLY A 606 -28.96 25.44 -3.67
CA GLY A 606 -28.33 24.69 -2.56
C GLY A 606 -27.86 25.59 -1.43
N LEU A 607 -27.37 26.80 -1.74
CA LEU A 607 -26.86 27.75 -0.75
C LEU A 607 -27.29 29.18 -1.10
N ILE A 608 -27.57 29.99 -0.07
CA ILE A 608 -27.74 31.44 -0.16
C ILE A 608 -26.99 32.10 0.99
N ARG A 609 -26.18 33.12 0.69
CA ARG A 609 -25.37 33.86 1.67
C ARG A 609 -25.42 35.35 1.37
N GLY A 610 -25.87 36.17 2.31
CA GLY A 610 -25.88 37.63 2.16
C GLY A 610 -26.01 38.34 3.49
N GLY A 611 -25.45 39.56 3.55
CA GLY A 611 -25.39 40.38 4.76
C GLY A 611 -24.32 39.95 5.76
N GLU A 612 -23.87 40.91 6.57
CA GLU A 612 -22.88 40.70 7.64
C GLU A 612 -23.51 40.87 9.03
N GLU A 613 -24.43 41.82 9.18
CA GLU A 613 -25.14 42.10 10.43
C GLU A 613 -26.55 42.67 10.20
N PRO A 614 -27.44 42.67 11.21
CA PRO A 614 -28.84 43.11 11.04
C PRO A 614 -29.04 44.61 10.82
N SER A 615 -28.08 45.45 11.21
CA SER A 615 -28.23 46.91 11.24
C SER A 615 -27.70 47.62 10.01
N SER A 616 -27.33 46.87 8.97
CA SER A 616 -26.74 47.38 7.73
C SER A 616 -27.43 46.76 6.52
N TYR A 617 -27.60 47.53 5.45
CA TYR A 617 -28.07 47.01 4.16
C TYR A 617 -27.00 46.05 3.59
N PRO A 618 -27.38 44.85 3.11
CA PRO A 618 -26.43 43.91 2.54
C PRO A 618 -26.00 44.36 1.14
N ASP A 619 -24.71 44.59 0.93
CA ASP A 619 -24.14 44.96 -0.37
C ASP A 619 -24.00 43.78 -1.34
N LYS A 620 -24.06 42.55 -0.84
CA LYS A 620 -23.91 41.33 -1.64
C LYS A 620 -24.76 40.18 -1.10
N CYS A 621 -25.37 39.45 -2.03
CA CYS A 621 -26.02 38.16 -1.79
C CYS A 621 -25.59 37.16 -2.87
N THR A 622 -24.96 36.05 -2.47
CA THR A 622 -24.51 34.95 -3.34
C THR A 622 -25.50 33.80 -3.27
N ILE A 623 -25.92 33.30 -4.43
CA ILE A 623 -26.76 32.11 -4.56
C ILE A 623 -25.99 31.05 -5.34
N THR A 624 -25.87 29.86 -4.77
CA THR A 624 -25.28 28.70 -5.43
C THR A 624 -26.41 27.81 -5.96
N VAL A 625 -26.47 27.67 -7.29
CA VAL A 625 -27.46 26.89 -8.02
C VAL A 625 -26.82 25.62 -8.54
N GLU A 626 -27.37 24.46 -8.18
CA GLU A 626 -27.00 23.18 -8.79
C GLU A 626 -27.97 22.85 -9.93
N PHE A 627 -27.43 22.56 -11.10
CA PHE A 627 -28.15 22.01 -12.23
C PHE A 627 -27.83 20.52 -12.35
N ARG A 628 -28.85 19.66 -12.41
CA ARG A 628 -28.71 18.28 -12.89
C ARG A 628 -28.96 18.27 -14.39
N THR A 629 -27.88 18.13 -15.14
CA THR A 629 -27.85 18.36 -16.59
C THR A 629 -28.17 17.11 -17.39
N VAL A 630 -28.69 17.33 -18.59
CA VAL A 630 -28.85 16.31 -19.64
C VAL A 630 -27.95 16.67 -20.84
N PRO A 631 -27.67 15.75 -21.80
CA PRO A 631 -26.65 15.97 -22.83
C PRO A 631 -26.80 17.25 -23.67
N ALA A 632 -28.02 17.77 -23.79
CA ALA A 632 -28.30 19.02 -24.50
C ALA A 632 -27.89 20.30 -23.74
N GLN A 633 -27.45 20.20 -22.47
CA GLN A 633 -27.03 21.33 -21.65
C GLN A 633 -25.52 21.31 -21.43
N THR A 634 -24.87 22.40 -21.84
CA THR A 634 -23.46 22.67 -21.62
C THR A 634 -23.27 23.79 -20.59
N GLU A 635 -22.05 23.92 -20.07
CA GLU A 635 -21.60 25.05 -19.25
C GLU A 635 -21.98 26.40 -19.87
N GLU A 636 -21.64 26.59 -21.14
CA GLU A 636 -21.93 27.81 -21.90
C GLU A 636 -23.44 28.07 -22.00
N SER A 637 -24.24 27.03 -22.24
CA SER A 637 -25.69 27.18 -22.35
C SER A 637 -26.32 27.64 -21.04
N ILE A 638 -25.88 27.08 -19.90
CA ILE A 638 -26.38 27.43 -18.58
C ILE A 638 -25.97 28.85 -18.21
N LEU A 639 -24.71 29.22 -18.41
CA LEU A 639 -24.22 30.57 -18.15
C LEU A 639 -24.97 31.62 -18.98
N ASN A 640 -25.23 31.33 -20.26
CA ASN A 640 -26.01 32.20 -21.13
C ASN A 640 -27.46 32.36 -20.64
N ASP A 641 -28.11 31.28 -20.22
CA ASP A 641 -29.47 31.33 -19.72
C ASP A 641 -29.56 32.08 -18.38
N MET A 642 -28.61 31.88 -17.46
CA MET A 642 -28.50 32.67 -16.22
C MET A 642 -28.28 34.15 -16.51
N GLY A 643 -27.39 34.48 -17.45
CA GLY A 643 -27.15 35.85 -17.89
C GLY A 643 -28.39 36.53 -18.47
N LYS A 644 -29.20 35.80 -19.26
CA LYS A 644 -30.48 36.33 -19.78
C LYS A 644 -31.48 36.61 -18.66
N LEU A 645 -31.61 35.70 -17.68
CA LEU A 645 -32.50 35.91 -16.53
C LEU A 645 -32.10 37.16 -15.75
N LEU A 646 -30.82 37.28 -15.41
CA LEU A 646 -30.28 38.43 -14.68
C LEU A 646 -30.44 39.74 -15.45
N LYS A 647 -30.17 39.72 -16.75
CA LYS A 647 -30.39 40.88 -17.62
C LYS A 647 -31.86 41.29 -17.63
N SER A 648 -32.79 40.35 -17.78
CA SER A 648 -34.23 40.64 -17.75
C SER A 648 -34.67 41.23 -16.41
N ILE A 649 -34.08 40.81 -15.29
CA ILE A 649 -34.39 41.36 -13.96
C ILE A 649 -33.89 42.81 -13.86
N ALA A 650 -32.65 43.07 -14.29
CA ALA A 650 -32.07 44.42 -14.29
C ALA A 650 -32.81 45.39 -15.23
N GLU A 651 -33.37 44.90 -16.33
CA GLU A 651 -34.23 45.71 -17.23
C GLU A 651 -35.57 46.08 -16.58
N GLN A 652 -36.11 45.23 -15.69
CA GLN A 652 -37.35 45.49 -14.94
C GLN A 652 -37.12 46.38 -13.71
N ASN A 653 -35.94 46.30 -13.11
CA ASN A 653 -35.54 47.13 -11.98
C ASN A 653 -34.07 47.56 -12.13
N ALA A 654 -33.87 48.81 -12.55
CA ALA A 654 -32.55 49.39 -12.80
C ALA A 654 -31.64 49.50 -11.56
N ARG A 655 -32.18 49.30 -10.34
CA ARG A 655 -31.39 49.23 -9.10
C ARG A 655 -30.72 47.87 -8.89
N VAL A 656 -31.23 46.81 -9.52
CA VAL A 656 -30.64 45.47 -9.37
C VAL A 656 -29.36 45.40 -10.17
N ARG A 657 -28.23 45.25 -9.45
CA ARG A 657 -26.91 45.01 -10.02
C ARG A 657 -26.49 43.57 -9.73
N TYR A 658 -25.63 43.02 -10.58
CA TYR A 658 -25.16 41.64 -10.45
C TYR A 658 -23.74 41.48 -11.03
N ALA A 659 -22.99 40.51 -10.52
CA ALA A 659 -21.78 40.04 -11.17
C ALA A 659 -22.11 38.93 -12.17
N GLN A 660 -21.23 38.70 -13.15
CA GLN A 660 -21.43 37.62 -14.12
C GLN A 660 -21.50 36.26 -13.39
N PRO A 661 -22.46 35.38 -13.74
CA PRO A 661 -22.50 34.02 -13.21
C PRO A 661 -21.18 33.29 -13.45
N ARG A 662 -20.75 32.48 -12.48
CA ARG A 662 -19.52 31.68 -12.58
C ARG A 662 -19.81 30.23 -12.26
N ILE A 663 -19.16 29.32 -12.97
CA ILE A 663 -19.19 27.89 -12.65
C ILE A 663 -18.14 27.62 -11.59
N THR A 664 -18.53 26.90 -10.55
CA THR A 664 -17.62 26.44 -9.50
C THR A 664 -17.30 24.96 -9.61
N MET A 665 -18.20 24.17 -10.19
CA MET A 665 -17.98 22.76 -10.51
C MET A 665 -18.82 22.33 -11.71
N SER A 666 -18.28 21.41 -12.50
CA SER A 666 -18.96 20.85 -13.67
C SER A 666 -18.56 19.41 -13.87
N ARG A 667 -19.55 18.54 -14.05
CA ARG A 667 -19.35 17.13 -14.37
C ARG A 667 -20.25 16.71 -15.53
N PRO A 668 -19.70 16.03 -16.55
CA PRO A 668 -20.44 15.70 -17.77
C PRO A 668 -21.51 14.63 -17.53
N THR A 669 -22.47 14.55 -18.45
CA THR A 669 -23.38 13.41 -18.55
C THR A 669 -22.67 12.19 -19.14
N GLN A 670 -23.13 10.99 -18.83
CA GLN A 670 -22.69 9.77 -19.52
C GLN A 670 -23.79 9.23 -20.42
N LYS A 671 -23.43 8.72 -21.61
CA LYS A 671 -24.33 8.00 -22.50
C LYS A 671 -23.59 6.97 -23.36
N ILE A 672 -23.91 5.70 -23.17
CA ILE A 672 -23.53 4.61 -24.07
C ILE A 672 -24.79 4.00 -24.73
N PRO A 673 -24.82 3.80 -26.06
CA PRO A 673 -25.96 3.16 -26.72
C PRO A 673 -26.21 1.74 -26.19
N VAL A 674 -27.48 1.36 -26.05
CA VAL A 674 -27.87 0.02 -25.56
C VAL A 674 -27.40 -1.09 -26.51
N ASP A 675 -27.25 -0.78 -27.79
CA ASP A 675 -26.74 -1.68 -28.82
C ASP A 675 -25.22 -1.71 -28.94
N HIS A 676 -24.49 -0.94 -28.12
CA HIS A 676 -23.04 -0.97 -28.08
C HIS A 676 -22.53 -2.40 -27.79
N PRO A 677 -21.47 -2.88 -28.47
CA PRO A 677 -20.98 -4.26 -28.33
C PRO A 677 -20.70 -4.66 -26.87
N PHE A 678 -20.09 -3.76 -26.09
CA PHE A 678 -19.81 -4.01 -24.67
C PHE A 678 -21.10 -4.18 -23.86
N VAL A 679 -22.11 -3.32 -24.05
CA VAL A 679 -23.40 -3.42 -23.33
C VAL A 679 -24.10 -4.75 -23.64
N ARG A 680 -24.12 -5.14 -24.92
CA ARG A 680 -24.70 -6.44 -25.35
C ARG A 680 -23.97 -7.62 -24.72
N GLN A 681 -22.63 -7.56 -24.66
CA GLN A 681 -21.82 -8.58 -24.00
C GLN A 681 -22.16 -8.67 -22.51
N SER A 682 -22.18 -7.54 -21.80
CA SER A 682 -22.52 -7.49 -20.37
C SER A 682 -23.92 -8.04 -20.09
N LEU A 683 -24.91 -7.70 -20.91
CA LEU A 683 -26.27 -8.26 -20.82
C LEU A 683 -26.28 -9.77 -21.04
N ALA A 684 -25.56 -10.28 -22.04
CA ALA A 684 -25.48 -11.72 -22.29
C ALA A 684 -24.82 -12.48 -21.14
N THR A 685 -23.69 -11.97 -20.63
CA THR A 685 -22.99 -12.51 -19.46
C THR A 685 -23.91 -12.55 -18.24
N ALA A 686 -24.57 -11.44 -17.95
CA ALA A 686 -25.48 -11.33 -16.82
C ALA A 686 -26.67 -12.31 -16.92
N SER A 687 -27.34 -12.37 -18.08
CA SER A 687 -28.43 -13.31 -18.32
C SER A 687 -28.00 -14.77 -18.15
N SER A 688 -26.77 -15.09 -18.57
CA SER A 688 -26.19 -16.41 -18.40
C SER A 688 -25.95 -16.75 -16.93
N VAL A 689 -25.42 -15.83 -16.13
CA VAL A 689 -25.03 -16.08 -14.74
C VAL A 689 -26.22 -15.96 -13.77
N LEU A 690 -26.99 -14.87 -13.87
CA LEU A 690 -28.11 -14.54 -12.97
C LEU A 690 -29.40 -15.32 -13.29
N LYS A 691 -29.46 -15.95 -14.48
CA LYS A 691 -30.66 -16.62 -14.99
C LYS A 691 -31.90 -15.71 -15.09
N SER A 692 -31.66 -14.41 -15.22
CA SER A 692 -32.67 -13.37 -15.42
C SER A 692 -32.11 -12.29 -16.35
N GLU A 693 -32.97 -11.64 -17.12
CA GLU A 693 -32.53 -10.52 -17.97
C GLU A 693 -32.32 -9.26 -17.12
N PRO A 694 -31.12 -8.67 -17.10
CA PRO A 694 -30.90 -7.42 -16.39
C PRO A 694 -31.68 -6.30 -17.05
N VAL A 695 -32.23 -5.42 -16.23
CA VAL A 695 -32.90 -4.22 -16.71
C VAL A 695 -31.85 -3.18 -17.07
N VAL A 696 -31.89 -2.68 -18.31
CA VAL A 696 -31.14 -1.49 -18.71
C VAL A 696 -31.86 -0.26 -18.16
N LYS A 697 -31.15 0.55 -17.37
CA LYS A 697 -31.69 1.71 -16.66
C LYS A 697 -30.95 2.99 -17.05
N CYS A 698 -31.57 4.12 -16.70
CA CYS A 698 -30.93 5.43 -16.70
C CYS A 698 -30.85 5.95 -15.26
N GLY A 699 -29.74 6.61 -14.91
CA GLY A 699 -29.49 7.15 -13.57
C GLY A 699 -29.82 8.64 -13.48
N PRO A 700 -30.63 9.09 -12.49
CA PRO A 700 -30.81 10.53 -12.23
C PRO A 700 -29.60 11.16 -11.52
N PHE A 701 -28.69 10.33 -11.01
CA PHE A 701 -27.46 10.69 -10.30
C PHE A 701 -26.28 10.88 -11.26
N TRP A 702 -25.09 11.10 -10.70
CA TRP A 702 -23.82 11.19 -11.42
C TRP A 702 -22.83 10.17 -10.85
N THR A 703 -21.93 9.64 -11.69
CA THR A 703 -20.78 8.83 -11.26
C THR A 703 -19.58 9.06 -12.19
N ASP A 704 -18.43 8.51 -11.81
CA ASP A 704 -17.17 8.53 -12.57
C ASP A 704 -17.24 7.95 -14.00
N ALA A 705 -18.33 7.27 -14.37
CA ALA A 705 -18.50 6.71 -15.70
C ALA A 705 -18.42 7.80 -16.78
N ALA A 706 -18.88 9.01 -16.45
CA ALA A 706 -18.81 10.16 -17.34
C ALA A 706 -17.38 10.66 -17.58
N LEU A 707 -16.47 10.53 -16.60
CA LEU A 707 -15.07 10.93 -16.76
C LEU A 707 -14.33 9.98 -17.70
N LEU A 708 -14.53 8.67 -17.52
CA LEU A 708 -13.99 7.65 -18.41
C LEU A 708 -14.59 7.76 -19.83
N GLY A 709 -15.90 8.01 -19.93
CA GLY A 709 -16.59 8.26 -21.20
C GLY A 709 -16.06 9.48 -21.95
N ALA A 710 -15.73 10.57 -21.23
CA ALA A 710 -15.18 11.80 -21.82
C ALA A 710 -13.82 11.58 -22.51
N VAL A 711 -13.06 10.56 -22.10
CA VAL A 711 -11.79 10.17 -22.73
C VAL A 711 -11.93 8.98 -23.69
N GLY A 712 -13.16 8.59 -24.02
CA GLY A 712 -13.48 7.59 -25.05
C GLY A 712 -13.55 6.15 -24.55
N ILE A 713 -13.58 5.90 -23.24
CA ILE A 713 -13.74 4.56 -22.69
C ILE A 713 -15.24 4.26 -22.55
N PRO A 714 -15.80 3.24 -23.22
CA PRO A 714 -17.19 2.86 -23.05
C PRO A 714 -17.41 2.27 -21.65
N SER A 715 -18.19 2.98 -20.83
CA SER A 715 -18.40 2.65 -19.42
C SER A 715 -19.86 2.35 -19.10
N ILE A 716 -20.11 1.30 -18.31
CA ILE A 716 -21.40 0.99 -17.71
C ILE A 716 -21.32 1.07 -16.19
N VAL A 717 -22.44 1.39 -15.54
CA VAL A 717 -22.56 1.41 -14.08
C VAL A 717 -23.42 0.22 -13.67
N TRP A 718 -22.86 -0.71 -12.89
CA TRP A 718 -23.48 -2.00 -12.64
C TRP A 718 -22.90 -2.74 -11.43
N GLY A 719 -23.72 -2.95 -10.40
CA GLY A 719 -23.27 -3.58 -9.17
C GLY A 719 -24.40 -4.09 -8.26
N PRO A 720 -24.05 -4.43 -7.01
CA PRO A 720 -24.88 -5.25 -6.13
C PRO A 720 -26.15 -4.55 -5.64
N ALA A 721 -26.99 -5.34 -4.95
CA ALA A 721 -28.24 -4.92 -4.33
C ALA A 721 -28.09 -4.78 -2.81
N GLY A 722 -28.77 -3.79 -2.25
CA GLY A 722 -28.76 -3.46 -0.83
C GLY A 722 -29.69 -2.28 -0.54
N ASP A 723 -29.54 -1.65 0.62
CA ASP A 723 -30.27 -0.42 0.95
C ASP A 723 -29.44 0.53 1.83
N GLY A 724 -29.90 1.78 1.96
CA GLY A 724 -29.36 2.73 2.92
C GLY A 724 -28.19 3.59 2.43
N LEU A 725 -28.11 3.88 1.13
CA LEU A 725 -27.11 4.82 0.58
C LEU A 725 -27.16 6.15 1.37
N HIS A 726 -26.02 6.53 1.94
CA HIS A 726 -25.84 7.73 2.78
C HIS A 726 -26.76 7.81 4.03
N ALA A 727 -27.46 6.73 4.36
CA ALA A 727 -28.42 6.68 5.46
C ALA A 727 -27.75 6.35 6.81
N LYS A 728 -28.56 6.32 7.87
CA LYS A 728 -28.15 5.99 9.25
C LYS A 728 -27.71 4.54 9.44
N GLU A 729 -28.12 3.68 8.52
CA GLU A 729 -27.70 2.30 8.38
C GLU A 729 -27.57 2.02 6.89
N GLU A 730 -26.54 1.27 6.52
CA GLU A 730 -26.25 0.89 5.13
C GLU A 730 -25.86 -0.59 5.10
N TRP A 731 -26.35 -1.31 4.10
CA TRP A 731 -26.07 -2.73 3.97
C TRP A 731 -26.15 -3.23 2.52
N VAL A 732 -25.37 -4.27 2.23
CA VAL A 732 -25.37 -4.98 0.94
C VAL A 732 -25.71 -6.45 1.13
N GLU A 733 -26.55 -7.00 0.25
CA GLU A 733 -27.00 -8.40 0.32
C GLU A 733 -25.84 -9.36 0.00
N VAL A 734 -25.59 -10.32 0.90
CA VAL A 734 -24.51 -11.33 0.76
C VAL A 734 -24.65 -12.15 -0.52
N GLU A 735 -25.86 -12.57 -0.86
CA GLU A 735 -26.09 -13.33 -2.10
C GLU A 735 -25.87 -12.46 -3.34
N SER A 736 -26.18 -11.17 -3.28
CA SER A 736 -25.90 -10.24 -4.38
C SER A 736 -24.40 -10.09 -4.62
N LEU A 737 -23.59 -9.97 -3.57
CA LEU A 737 -22.12 -9.95 -3.67
C LEU A 737 -21.59 -11.21 -4.38
N ARG A 738 -22.04 -12.39 -3.96
CA ARG A 738 -21.65 -13.68 -4.57
C ARG A 738 -22.07 -13.79 -6.05
N GLN A 739 -23.23 -13.25 -6.38
CA GLN A 739 -23.70 -13.19 -7.76
C GLN A 739 -22.81 -12.28 -8.60
N PHE A 740 -22.46 -11.11 -8.08
CA PHE A 740 -21.62 -10.15 -8.78
C PHE A 740 -20.17 -10.60 -8.95
N GLU A 741 -19.61 -11.34 -7.98
CA GLU A 741 -18.34 -12.04 -8.14
C GLU A 741 -18.36 -12.96 -9.37
N LYS A 742 -19.38 -13.80 -9.49
CA LYS A 742 -19.54 -14.74 -10.62
C LYS A 742 -19.75 -14.01 -11.94
N VAL A 743 -20.57 -12.96 -11.93
CA VAL A 743 -20.86 -12.13 -13.09
C VAL A 743 -19.59 -11.46 -13.61
N PHE A 744 -18.83 -10.80 -12.73
CA PHE A 744 -17.59 -10.12 -13.12
C PHE A 744 -16.50 -11.10 -13.55
N THR A 745 -16.41 -12.27 -12.89
CA THR A 745 -15.51 -13.35 -13.32
C THR A 745 -15.84 -13.81 -14.74
N GLN A 746 -17.12 -14.05 -15.03
CA GLN A 746 -17.54 -14.46 -16.38
C GLN A 746 -17.36 -13.34 -17.40
N LEU A 747 -17.60 -12.07 -17.04
CA LEU A 747 -17.40 -10.94 -17.93
C LEU A 747 -15.93 -10.81 -18.34
N VAL A 748 -15.02 -10.97 -17.38
CA VAL A 748 -13.58 -11.03 -17.63
C VAL A 748 -13.23 -12.18 -18.59
N GLN A 749 -13.80 -13.37 -18.38
CA GLN A 749 -13.58 -14.51 -19.28
C GLN A 749 -14.11 -14.24 -20.69
N ASP A 750 -15.26 -13.61 -20.83
CA ASP A 750 -15.88 -13.38 -22.14
C ASP A 750 -15.23 -12.22 -22.91
N PHE A 751 -14.65 -11.23 -22.21
CA PHE A 751 -14.15 -10.00 -22.80
C PHE A 751 -12.63 -9.99 -23.00
N CYS A 752 -11.86 -10.57 -22.06
CA CYS A 752 -10.40 -10.47 -22.01
C CYS A 752 -9.67 -11.72 -22.53
N TYR A 753 -10.37 -12.84 -22.80
CA TYR A 753 -9.81 -14.09 -23.36
C TYR A 753 -10.38 -14.36 -24.75
#